data_AF-A0A9E4UCY8-F1
#
_entry.id   AF-A0A9E4UCY8-F1
#
_cell.length_a   1.000
_cell.length_b   1.000
_cell.length_c   1.000
_cell.angle_alpha   90.00
_cell.angle_beta   90.00
_cell.angle_gamma   90.00
#
_symmetry.space_group_name_H-M   'P 1'
#
loop_
_entity.id
_entity.type
_entity.pdbx_description
1 polymer ?
#
loop_
_entity_poly.entity_id
_entity_poly.type
_entity_poly.pdbx_seq_one_letter_code
_entity_poly.pdbx_strand_id
1 'polypeptide(L)'
;MRSTFGLILISASALAFEVTLTRLFAVQQFHNFAFLVIGLAVMGFAAGGVILSYRPHGTSLIALCLAYSVTIFLAYSVINFITFDSYSIAWDRRQIWILFLYFLSAAAPFLFAGWVIGASLTAAGPQAYRPYAANLAGSALGVPLALVAIPLVSVEGTVLLSLALGVLAAAAFSTSSRIQWILLGGGLMLGVLTVAVPSQFALRLSPYKPLSLTELAPEARTTISRWAPAARIDVVESGGTHVFPGLSLNADLELPQQAALFVDGDGPLPITNLSPASPEAAILARHMPAALAYQLRPGANSLLLQSGAGLEVLVALASGADRVYVALDEPAIFDVLGGPYAEFSKGLLQDVRLELLERPSRGALLEGDQRYDIVHYALSDPFRPVTNGAFSLTEHYALTVESLSDAMGRLSEDGLLVLTRWLGTPPSESARAWATLLAALDSDEVQARVLAFRGMRTATMIASPRPFTSEELRVAREFLELNGYDPIWLPDLKPGELNQRNRLPEPVYHELYSALLQSPQSTIDSYEFNLRPPTDDRPYFYHFFRWAQTPEVLSSLGQTWQPFGGSGYLVLVALLAMVLLVAAALMILPSFAGASPSAPGIAYFACIGAGYLLIEIPLIQQFTLLLDRPALALAVVLFTLLLTSGIGSWFSIRLPLRSSLAVLVALVLLIALVLPSLMRLGLPWPLGARLVLAALVLAPLGTLMGIPFASGLRRIGRSQIPWAWSANGALSGVGGVVAAMLTLDLGFRIALTIGALAYLGALLATRRLAAARADPPST
;
A
#
# COMPACT_ATOMS: atom_id res chain seq x y z
N MET A 1 13.26 33.39 13.90
CA MET A 1 14.16 32.44 13.21
C MET A 1 14.39 31.18 14.03
N ARG A 2 14.94 31.24 15.26
CA ARG A 2 15.19 30.04 16.10
C ARG A 2 13.96 29.15 16.35
N SER A 3 12.84 29.74 16.76
CA SER A 3 11.58 29.00 16.98
C SER A 3 11.01 28.36 15.70
N THR A 4 11.13 29.04 14.55
CA THR A 4 10.70 28.49 13.25
C THR A 4 11.56 27.32 12.81
N PHE A 5 12.88 27.42 13.00
CA PHE A 5 13.81 26.34 12.65
C PHE A 5 13.62 25.11 13.53
N GLY A 6 13.42 25.29 14.85
CA GLY A 6 13.09 24.19 15.76
C GLY A 6 11.78 23.50 15.36
N LEU A 7 10.76 24.26 14.93
CA LEU A 7 9.50 23.71 14.41
C LEU A 7 9.70 22.89 13.12
N ILE A 8 10.50 23.38 12.19
CA ILE A 8 10.81 22.64 10.95
C ILE A 8 11.48 21.31 11.28
N LEU A 9 12.45 21.30 12.20
CA LEU A 9 13.18 20.09 12.58
C LEU A 9 12.29 19.05 13.29
N ILE A 10 11.47 19.47 14.25
CA ILE A 10 10.59 18.52 14.96
C ILE A 10 9.51 17.97 14.03
N SER A 11 8.97 18.78 13.12
CA SER A 11 7.97 18.35 12.15
C SER A 11 8.57 17.42 11.08
N ALA A 12 9.79 17.70 10.62
CA ALA A 12 10.54 16.82 9.71
C ALA A 12 10.86 15.49 10.37
N SER A 13 11.31 15.52 11.64
CA SER A 13 11.55 14.32 12.43
C SER A 13 10.28 13.49 12.61
N ALA A 14 9.16 14.12 12.96
CA ALA A 14 7.91 13.41 13.20
C ALA A 14 7.43 12.69 11.95
N LEU A 15 7.43 13.37 10.79
CA LEU A 15 6.99 12.73 9.55
C LEU A 15 8.01 11.71 9.02
N ALA A 16 9.31 11.95 9.20
CA ALA A 16 10.32 10.95 8.86
C ALA A 16 10.16 9.67 9.69
N PHE A 17 9.88 9.82 10.99
CA PHE A 17 9.58 8.71 11.87
C PHE A 17 8.28 8.00 11.48
N GLU A 18 7.23 8.74 11.11
CA GLU A 18 5.97 8.16 10.59
C GLU A 18 6.21 7.27 9.37
N VAL A 19 6.91 7.77 8.36
CA VAL A 19 7.27 7.01 7.14
C VAL A 19 8.19 5.82 7.47
N THR A 20 9.10 5.99 8.43
CA THR A 20 9.96 4.88 8.88
C THR A 20 9.15 3.81 9.59
N LEU A 21 8.16 4.20 10.38
CA LEU A 21 7.31 3.29 11.14
C LEU A 21 6.38 2.48 10.23
N THR A 22 5.90 3.05 9.12
CA THR A 22 5.14 2.26 8.12
C THR A 22 6.01 1.15 7.52
N ARG A 23 7.27 1.43 7.18
CA ARG A 23 8.22 0.45 6.67
C ARG A 23 8.64 -0.57 7.73
N LEU A 24 8.85 -0.12 8.97
CA LEU A 24 9.14 -0.99 10.11
C LEU A 24 8.02 -2.01 10.30
N PHE A 25 6.75 -1.58 10.37
CA PHE A 25 5.63 -2.51 10.52
C PHE A 25 5.44 -3.43 9.32
N ALA A 26 5.63 -2.94 8.09
CA ALA A 26 5.51 -3.76 6.87
C ALA A 26 6.51 -4.93 6.86
N VAL A 27 7.77 -4.65 7.21
CA VAL A 27 8.86 -5.64 7.24
C VAL A 27 8.76 -6.54 8.47
N GLN A 28 8.55 -5.96 9.65
CA GLN A 28 8.58 -6.71 10.91
C GLN A 28 7.33 -7.60 11.10
N GLN A 29 6.16 -7.08 10.76
CA GLN A 29 4.87 -7.71 11.00
C GLN A 29 4.21 -8.08 9.67
N PHE A 30 3.29 -7.25 9.18
CA PHE A 30 2.64 -7.40 7.88
C PHE A 30 2.20 -6.02 7.41
N HIS A 31 2.01 -5.86 6.10
CA HIS A 31 1.63 -4.59 5.48
C HIS A 31 0.37 -3.95 6.11
N ASN A 32 -0.54 -4.73 6.67
CA ASN A 32 -1.77 -4.23 7.32
C ASN A 32 -1.52 -3.30 8.52
N PHE A 33 -0.43 -3.51 9.24
CA PHE A 33 -0.10 -2.67 10.40
C PHE A 33 0.47 -1.31 9.98
N ALA A 34 1.03 -1.23 8.76
CA ALA A 34 1.59 0.02 8.23
C ALA A 34 0.50 1.08 8.04
N PHE A 35 -0.71 0.68 7.61
CA PHE A 35 -1.85 1.60 7.43
C PHE A 35 -2.28 2.29 8.73
N LEU A 36 -2.13 1.62 9.89
CA LEU A 36 -2.55 2.15 11.19
C LEU A 36 -1.68 3.32 11.66
N VAL A 37 -0.44 3.41 11.17
CA VAL A 37 0.55 4.39 11.61
C VAL A 37 0.05 5.82 11.40
N ILE A 38 -0.52 6.12 10.23
CA ILE A 38 -1.01 7.47 9.92
C ILE A 38 -2.11 7.88 10.91
N GLY A 39 -3.07 6.97 11.17
CA GLY A 39 -4.13 7.21 12.14
C GLY A 39 -3.58 7.46 13.55
N LEU A 40 -2.65 6.60 14.01
CA LEU A 40 -2.03 6.72 15.33
C LEU A 40 -1.22 8.02 15.47
N ALA A 41 -0.49 8.42 14.43
CA ALA A 41 0.28 9.66 14.43
C ALA A 41 -0.62 10.88 14.60
N VAL A 42 -1.68 10.95 13.80
CA VAL A 42 -2.63 12.05 13.82
C VAL A 42 -3.43 12.10 15.15
N MET A 43 -3.82 10.94 15.70
CA MET A 43 -4.44 10.88 17.04
C MET A 43 -3.47 11.26 18.15
N GLY A 44 -2.18 10.90 18.03
CA GLY A 44 -1.12 11.37 18.92
C GLY A 44 -1.06 12.90 18.90
N PHE A 45 -0.99 13.52 17.72
CA PHE A 45 -1.00 14.98 17.60
C PHE A 45 -2.21 15.63 18.28
N ALA A 46 -3.38 15.01 18.13
CA ALA A 46 -4.62 15.47 18.77
C ALA A 46 -4.59 15.35 20.30
N ALA A 47 -4.02 14.28 20.84
CA ALA A 47 -3.83 14.09 22.29
C ALA A 47 -2.91 15.17 22.89
N GLY A 48 -1.87 15.59 22.17
CA GLY A 48 -1.03 16.73 22.57
C GLY A 48 -1.83 18.03 22.73
N GLY A 49 -2.86 18.25 21.89
CA GLY A 49 -3.80 19.37 22.00
C GLY A 49 -4.68 19.30 23.27
N VAL A 50 -5.12 18.10 23.66
CA VAL A 50 -5.88 17.90 24.90
C VAL A 50 -5.03 18.29 26.11
N ILE A 51 -3.81 17.79 26.20
CA ILE A 51 -2.91 18.07 27.33
C ILE A 51 -2.61 19.58 27.41
N LEU A 52 -2.36 20.21 26.27
CA LEU A 52 -2.15 21.65 26.19
C LEU A 52 -3.37 22.46 26.67
N SER A 53 -4.59 21.96 26.46
CA SER A 53 -5.80 22.62 26.93
C SER A 53 -5.85 22.72 28.47
N TYR A 54 -5.37 21.69 29.18
CA TYR A 54 -5.26 21.69 30.64
C TYR A 54 -4.00 22.40 31.16
N ARG A 55 -2.93 22.46 30.36
CA ARG A 55 -1.66 23.12 30.70
C ARG A 55 -1.24 24.13 29.63
N PRO A 56 -1.97 25.25 29.50
CA PRO A 56 -1.72 26.23 28.44
C PRO A 56 -0.46 27.09 28.66
N HIS A 57 0.09 27.13 29.88
CA HIS A 57 1.24 27.95 30.25
C HIS A 57 2.39 27.10 30.81
N GLY A 58 3.62 27.62 30.73
CA GLY A 58 4.81 27.00 31.34
C GLY A 58 5.37 25.78 30.62
N THR A 59 4.94 25.52 29.38
CA THR A 59 5.41 24.38 28.60
C THR A 59 6.84 24.59 28.09
N SER A 60 7.79 23.78 28.55
CA SER A 60 9.17 23.81 28.04
C SER A 60 9.28 23.03 26.73
N LEU A 61 9.44 23.75 25.61
CA LEU A 61 9.62 23.12 24.29
C LEU A 61 10.85 22.22 24.22
N ILE A 62 11.92 22.55 24.95
CA ILE A 62 13.14 21.73 25.04
C ILE A 62 12.81 20.38 25.68
N ALA A 63 12.11 20.40 26.83
CA ALA A 63 11.74 19.19 27.55
C ALA A 63 10.81 18.30 26.70
N LEU A 64 9.87 18.91 25.97
CA LEU A 64 8.99 18.16 25.07
C LEU A 64 9.74 17.54 23.87
N CYS A 65 10.70 18.26 23.26
CA CYS A 65 11.51 17.71 22.19
C CYS A 65 12.40 16.55 22.67
N LEU A 66 12.92 16.63 23.91
CA LEU A 66 13.65 15.53 24.53
C LEU A 66 12.74 14.36 24.87
N ALA A 67 11.54 14.62 25.42
CA ALA A 67 10.54 13.58 25.69
C ALA A 67 10.13 12.87 24.39
N TYR A 68 9.92 13.63 23.31
CA TYR A 68 9.69 13.10 21.97
C TYR A 68 10.78 12.12 21.54
N SER A 69 12.06 12.53 21.59
CA SER A 69 13.17 11.62 21.26
C SER A 69 13.19 10.39 22.19
N VAL A 70 13.06 10.55 23.50
CA VAL A 70 12.99 9.40 24.42
C VAL A 70 11.85 8.44 24.04
N THR A 71 10.68 8.98 23.68
CA THR A 71 9.54 8.14 23.29
C THR A 71 9.70 7.43 21.96
N ILE A 72 10.45 7.97 20.98
CA ILE A 72 10.78 7.22 19.76
C ILE A 72 11.63 6.00 20.12
N PHE A 73 12.65 6.18 20.98
CA PHE A 73 13.51 5.08 21.41
C PHE A 73 12.70 4.00 22.15
N LEU A 74 11.79 4.43 23.04
CA LEU A 74 10.89 3.51 23.74
C LEU A 74 9.91 2.83 22.77
N ALA A 75 9.34 3.55 21.81
CA ALA A 75 8.44 3.00 20.80
C ALA A 75 9.14 1.90 20.00
N TYR A 76 10.32 2.21 19.46
CA TYR A 76 11.14 1.24 18.74
C TYR A 76 11.49 0.04 19.62
N SER A 77 11.92 0.26 20.86
CA SER A 77 12.29 -0.83 21.78
C SER A 77 11.11 -1.74 22.11
N VAL A 78 9.93 -1.16 22.39
CA VAL A 78 8.70 -1.93 22.65
C VAL A 78 8.34 -2.76 21.43
N ILE A 79 8.30 -2.15 20.25
CA ILE A 79 7.89 -2.80 19.01
C ILE A 79 8.90 -3.87 18.59
N ASN A 80 10.20 -3.62 18.75
CA ASN A 80 11.25 -4.54 18.32
C ASN A 80 11.48 -5.72 19.28
N PHE A 81 11.38 -5.50 20.60
CA PHE A 81 11.76 -6.51 21.60
C PHE A 81 10.58 -7.26 22.23
N ILE A 82 9.37 -6.69 22.26
CA ILE A 82 8.19 -7.38 22.80
C ILE A 82 7.50 -8.07 21.64
N THR A 83 7.58 -9.39 21.53
CA THR A 83 6.97 -10.12 20.40
C THR A 83 5.44 -10.03 20.45
N PHE A 84 4.85 -9.46 19.41
CA PHE A 84 3.41 -9.50 19.18
C PHE A 84 3.08 -10.59 18.16
N ASP A 85 2.07 -11.40 18.49
CA ASP A 85 1.56 -12.46 17.64
C ASP A 85 0.08 -12.21 17.34
N SER A 86 -0.19 -11.80 16.09
CA SER A 86 -1.54 -11.51 15.62
C SER A 86 -2.45 -12.74 15.56
N TYR A 87 -1.89 -13.93 15.34
CA TYR A 87 -2.67 -15.16 15.25
C TYR A 87 -3.16 -15.61 16.63
N SER A 88 -2.38 -15.36 17.69
CA SER A 88 -2.77 -15.77 19.05
C SER A 88 -3.72 -14.84 19.79
N ILE A 89 -4.12 -13.71 19.20
CA ILE A 89 -5.10 -12.78 19.82
C ILE A 89 -6.41 -13.48 20.22
N ALA A 90 -6.86 -14.45 19.42
CA ALA A 90 -8.13 -15.11 19.64
C ALA A 90 -8.16 -15.98 20.92
N TRP A 91 -7.00 -16.48 21.38
CA TRP A 91 -6.91 -17.36 22.55
C TRP A 91 -6.04 -16.81 23.68
N ASP A 92 -5.10 -15.91 23.40
CA ASP A 92 -4.21 -15.28 24.38
C ASP A 92 -4.56 -13.79 24.59
N ARG A 93 -5.29 -13.51 25.67
CA ARG A 93 -5.65 -12.15 26.08
C ARG A 93 -4.45 -11.23 26.33
N ARG A 94 -3.25 -11.77 26.56
CA ARG A 94 -2.03 -10.95 26.71
C ARG A 94 -1.69 -10.23 25.41
N GLN A 95 -1.97 -10.84 24.25
CA GLN A 95 -1.71 -10.23 22.95
C GLN A 95 -2.53 -8.96 22.72
N ILE A 96 -3.74 -8.88 23.29
CA ILE A 96 -4.56 -7.65 23.24
C ILE A 96 -3.85 -6.51 23.99
N TRP A 97 -3.28 -6.80 25.16
CA TRP A 97 -2.52 -5.80 25.93
C TRP A 97 -1.19 -5.44 25.28
N ILE A 98 -0.52 -6.39 24.63
CA ILE A 98 0.68 -6.12 23.83
C ILE A 98 0.34 -5.22 22.64
N LEU A 99 -0.75 -5.51 21.92
CA LEU A 99 -1.23 -4.67 20.82
C LEU A 99 -1.59 -3.26 21.28
N PHE A 100 -2.26 -3.15 22.42
CA PHE A 100 -2.54 -1.85 23.04
C PHE A 100 -1.24 -1.11 23.39
N LEU A 101 -0.25 -1.80 23.96
CA LEU A 101 1.05 -1.22 24.28
C LEU A 101 1.80 -0.78 23.01
N TYR A 102 1.71 -1.54 21.92
CA TYR A 102 2.24 -1.17 20.60
C TYR A 102 1.61 0.10 20.06
N PHE A 103 0.29 0.20 20.09
CA PHE A 103 -0.42 1.39 19.61
C PHE A 103 -0.10 2.62 20.48
N LEU A 104 -0.06 2.44 21.80
CA LEU A 104 0.30 3.50 22.73
C LEU A 104 1.75 3.97 22.53
N SER A 105 2.69 3.04 22.37
CA SER A 105 4.10 3.36 22.17
C SER A 105 4.34 4.03 20.82
N ALA A 106 3.70 3.55 19.76
CA ALA A 106 3.73 4.17 18.43
C ALA A 106 3.13 5.59 18.42
N ALA A 107 2.05 5.84 19.16
CA ALA A 107 1.39 7.16 19.22
C ALA A 107 2.12 8.16 20.13
N ALA A 108 2.89 7.70 21.12
CA ALA A 108 3.51 8.55 22.13
C ALA A 108 4.47 9.63 21.58
N PRO A 109 5.36 9.35 20.61
CA PRO A 109 6.16 10.40 19.96
C PRO A 109 5.29 11.52 19.37
N PHE A 110 4.26 11.15 18.62
CA PHE A 110 3.39 12.12 17.97
C PHE A 110 2.60 12.97 18.97
N LEU A 111 2.30 12.44 20.16
CA LEU A 111 1.76 13.24 21.26
C LEU A 111 2.68 14.39 21.66
N PHE A 112 3.97 14.13 21.89
CA PHE A 112 4.91 15.16 22.28
C PHE A 112 5.19 16.16 21.14
N ALA A 113 5.34 15.67 19.91
CA ALA A 113 5.48 16.54 18.74
C ALA A 113 4.24 17.44 18.54
N GLY A 114 3.04 16.88 18.68
CA GLY A 114 1.78 17.62 18.61
C GLY A 114 1.62 18.65 19.71
N TRP A 115 2.13 18.36 20.89
CA TRP A 115 2.17 19.31 21.99
C TRP A 115 3.14 20.48 21.69
N VAL A 116 4.32 20.23 21.14
CA VAL A 116 5.26 21.28 20.70
C VAL A 116 4.63 22.18 19.64
N ILE A 117 3.99 21.58 18.63
CA ILE A 117 3.32 22.30 17.55
C ILE A 117 2.15 23.12 18.11
N GLY A 118 1.24 22.48 18.84
CA GLY A 118 0.08 23.13 19.46
C GLY A 118 0.46 24.30 20.38
N ALA A 119 1.50 24.13 21.19
CA ALA A 119 2.01 25.20 22.07
C ALA A 119 2.53 26.39 21.24
N SER A 120 3.22 26.11 20.14
CA SER A 120 3.73 27.14 19.23
C SER A 120 2.60 27.86 18.48
N LEU A 121 1.54 27.15 18.07
CA LEU A 121 0.34 27.75 17.46
C LEU A 121 -0.38 28.66 18.47
N THR A 122 -0.55 28.18 19.69
CA THR A 122 -1.24 28.91 20.77
C THR A 122 -0.48 30.18 21.15
N ALA A 123 0.86 30.09 21.27
CA ALA A 123 1.72 31.24 21.54
C ALA A 123 1.67 32.30 20.43
N ALA A 124 1.56 31.87 19.17
CA ALA A 124 1.46 32.79 18.03
C ALA A 124 0.08 33.47 17.89
N GLY A 125 -0.99 32.85 18.42
CA GLY A 125 -2.35 33.40 18.40
C GLY A 125 -2.81 33.79 17.00
N PRO A 126 -3.16 35.07 16.73
CA PRO A 126 -3.57 35.53 15.39
C PRO A 126 -2.53 35.32 14.29
N GLN A 127 -1.25 35.13 14.65
CA GLN A 127 -0.17 34.83 13.71
C GLN A 127 0.09 33.33 13.53
N ALA A 128 -0.80 32.44 14.01
CA ALA A 128 -0.66 30.98 13.91
C ALA A 128 -0.42 30.44 12.49
N TYR A 129 -0.79 31.21 11.45
CA TYR A 129 -0.50 30.89 10.06
C TYR A 129 1.02 30.70 9.77
N ARG A 130 1.90 31.38 10.50
CA ARG A 130 3.37 31.26 10.34
C ARG A 130 3.92 29.95 10.92
N PRO A 131 3.74 29.62 12.21
CA PRO A 131 4.19 28.34 12.75
C PRO A 131 3.48 27.15 12.10
N TYR A 132 2.22 27.29 11.67
CA TYR A 132 1.54 26.22 10.92
C TYR A 132 2.18 26.00 9.54
N ALA A 133 2.53 27.07 8.82
CA ALA A 133 3.27 26.95 7.55
C ALA A 133 4.65 26.31 7.74
N ALA A 134 5.37 26.67 8.81
CA ALA A 134 6.66 26.08 9.16
C ALA A 134 6.55 24.58 9.52
N ASN A 135 5.50 24.21 10.26
CA ASN A 135 5.19 22.81 10.55
C ASN A 135 4.99 22.01 9.27
N LEU A 136 4.09 22.47 8.39
CA LEU A 136 3.79 21.78 7.14
C LEU A 136 5.01 21.67 6.20
N ALA A 137 5.83 22.72 6.11
CA ALA A 137 7.07 22.68 5.35
C ALA A 137 8.10 21.71 5.96
N GLY A 138 8.22 21.68 7.30
CA GLY A 138 9.07 20.72 8.00
C GLY A 138 8.61 19.28 7.77
N SER A 139 7.32 19.00 7.98
CA SER A 139 6.72 17.71 7.67
C SER A 139 7.01 17.31 6.22
N ALA A 140 6.76 18.19 5.24
CA ALA A 140 7.09 17.89 3.84
C ALA A 140 8.54 17.43 3.64
N LEU A 141 9.53 18.09 4.27
CA LEU A 141 10.94 17.68 4.21
C LEU A 141 11.24 16.32 4.86
N GLY A 142 10.44 15.89 5.83
CA GLY A 142 10.57 14.60 6.50
C GLY A 142 10.34 13.41 5.56
N VAL A 143 9.50 13.55 4.54
CA VAL A 143 9.19 12.45 3.61
C VAL A 143 10.38 12.04 2.74
N PRO A 144 10.99 12.95 1.92
CA PRO A 144 12.17 12.60 1.14
C PRO A 144 13.35 12.24 2.05
N LEU A 145 13.44 12.82 3.25
CA LEU A 145 14.46 12.46 4.22
C LEU A 145 14.38 10.97 4.59
N ALA A 146 13.20 10.46 4.94
CA ALA A 146 13.02 9.05 5.27
C ALA A 146 13.30 8.14 4.06
N LEU A 147 12.77 8.49 2.87
CA LEU A 147 12.97 7.69 1.66
C LEU A 147 14.45 7.57 1.25
N VAL A 148 15.25 8.62 1.46
CA VAL A 148 16.68 8.62 1.16
C VAL A 148 17.47 7.95 2.28
N ALA A 149 17.07 8.12 3.54
CA ALA A 149 17.77 7.54 4.68
C ALA A 149 17.64 6.01 4.73
N ILE A 150 16.45 5.44 4.48
CA ILE A 150 16.21 3.99 4.57
C ILE A 150 17.18 3.15 3.73
N PRO A 151 17.40 3.40 2.43
CA PRO A 151 18.37 2.61 1.64
C PRO A 151 19.83 2.87 2.03
N LEU A 152 20.15 4.01 2.67
CA LEU A 152 21.53 4.38 3.03
C LEU A 152 21.94 3.85 4.41
N VAL A 153 21.03 3.91 5.38
CA VAL A 153 21.32 3.63 6.80
C VAL A 153 20.33 2.64 7.43
N SER A 154 19.51 1.95 6.62
CA SER A 154 18.43 1.05 7.06
C SER A 154 17.28 1.74 7.80
N VAL A 155 16.21 0.97 8.09
CA VAL A 155 15.08 1.46 8.90
C VAL A 155 15.54 1.82 10.32
N GLU A 156 16.40 0.98 10.90
CA GLU A 156 16.96 1.18 12.24
C GLU A 156 17.78 2.47 12.33
N GLY A 157 18.65 2.73 11.35
CA GLY A 157 19.40 3.99 11.29
C GLY A 157 18.51 5.20 11.03
N THR A 158 17.40 5.04 10.30
CA THR A 158 16.42 6.12 10.08
C THR A 158 15.61 6.44 11.35
N VAL A 159 15.36 5.44 12.22
CA VAL A 159 14.82 5.68 13.57
C VAL A 159 15.81 6.51 14.40
N LEU A 160 17.10 6.15 14.38
CA LEU A 160 18.14 6.93 15.06
C LEU A 160 18.28 8.36 14.49
N LEU A 161 18.09 8.54 13.18
CA LEU A 161 18.09 9.85 12.54
C LEU A 161 16.92 10.70 13.03
N SER A 162 15.73 10.11 13.14
CA SER A 162 14.54 10.78 13.68
C SER A 162 14.77 11.21 15.13
N LEU A 163 15.38 10.35 15.96
CA LEU A 163 15.82 10.69 17.31
C LEU A 163 16.77 11.89 17.35
N ALA A 164 17.81 11.87 16.52
CA ALA A 164 18.80 12.93 16.41
C ALA A 164 18.15 14.27 16.07
N LEU A 165 17.23 14.29 15.09
CA LEU A 165 16.52 15.51 14.70
C LEU A 165 15.63 16.07 15.81
N GLY A 166 15.01 15.22 16.63
CA GLY A 166 14.27 15.66 17.83
C GLY A 166 15.17 16.36 18.86
N VAL A 167 16.38 15.83 19.08
CA VAL A 167 17.38 16.46 19.97
C VAL A 167 17.91 17.77 19.38
N LEU A 168 18.14 17.82 18.07
CA LEU A 168 18.57 19.05 17.38
C LEU A 168 17.47 20.11 17.37
N ALA A 169 16.19 19.73 17.30
CA ALA A 169 15.07 20.64 17.51
C ALA A 169 15.10 21.23 18.92
N ALA A 170 15.37 20.42 19.95
CA ALA A 170 15.55 20.90 21.32
C ALA A 170 16.71 21.92 21.42
N ALA A 171 17.82 21.68 20.71
CA ALA A 171 18.94 22.62 20.64
C ALA A 171 18.51 23.96 20.00
N ALA A 172 17.71 23.93 18.95
CA ALA A 172 17.20 25.12 18.27
C ALA A 172 16.24 25.96 19.14
N PHE A 173 15.51 25.32 20.06
CA PHE A 173 14.68 26.01 21.05
C PHE A 173 15.46 26.50 22.28
N SER A 174 16.71 26.07 22.47
CA SER A 174 17.53 26.50 23.61
C SER A 174 17.97 27.95 23.50
N THR A 175 17.85 28.68 24.61
CA THR A 175 18.40 30.03 24.78
C THR A 175 19.76 30.02 25.48
N SER A 176 20.12 28.93 26.17
CA SER A 176 21.40 28.76 26.85
C SER A 176 22.43 28.13 25.92
N SER A 177 23.56 28.82 25.70
CA SER A 177 24.64 28.34 24.84
C SER A 177 25.24 27.02 25.32
N ARG A 178 25.38 26.83 26.65
CA ARG A 178 25.91 25.57 27.21
C ARG A 178 24.99 24.40 26.91
N ILE A 179 23.68 24.56 27.16
CA ILE A 179 22.67 23.52 26.89
C ILE A 179 22.59 23.26 25.38
N GLN A 180 22.63 24.31 24.57
CA GLN A 180 22.60 24.20 23.11
C GLN A 180 23.77 23.35 22.59
N TRP A 181 25.01 23.60 23.03
CA TRP A 181 26.16 22.80 22.60
C TRP A 181 26.10 21.34 23.06
N ILE A 182 25.59 21.07 24.27
CA ILE A 182 25.38 19.69 24.75
C ILE A 182 24.37 18.98 23.85
N LEU A 183 23.25 19.62 23.53
CA LEU A 183 22.22 19.05 22.65
C LEU A 183 22.72 18.88 21.21
N LEU A 184 23.50 19.82 20.68
CA LEU A 184 24.14 19.68 19.37
C LEU A 184 25.12 18.49 19.35
N GLY A 185 25.95 18.35 20.38
CA GLY A 185 26.87 17.21 20.52
C GLY A 185 26.12 15.87 20.62
N GLY A 186 25.06 15.81 21.43
CA GLY A 186 24.21 14.62 21.55
C GLY A 186 23.48 14.27 20.26
N GLY A 187 22.92 15.27 19.57
CA GLY A 187 22.29 15.08 18.26
C GLY A 187 23.27 14.61 17.19
N LEU A 188 24.50 15.15 17.17
CA LEU A 188 25.55 14.72 16.26
C LEU A 188 26.01 13.28 16.56
N MET A 189 26.17 12.92 17.84
CA MET A 189 26.53 11.56 18.24
C MET A 189 25.47 10.55 17.79
N LEU A 190 24.18 10.85 17.99
CA LEU A 190 23.09 10.04 17.46
C LEU A 190 23.13 9.98 15.92
N GLY A 191 23.45 11.10 15.27
CA GLY A 191 23.68 11.18 13.83
C GLY A 191 24.78 10.22 13.34
N VAL A 192 25.90 10.10 14.06
CA VAL A 192 26.96 9.13 13.73
C VAL A 192 26.48 7.69 13.93
N LEU A 193 25.71 7.42 14.99
CA LEU A 193 25.15 6.08 15.24
C LEU A 193 24.14 5.64 14.17
N THR A 194 23.56 6.57 13.40
CA THR A 194 22.68 6.20 12.27
C THR A 194 23.41 5.35 11.23
N VAL A 195 24.70 5.63 10.98
CA VAL A 195 25.51 4.91 9.98
C VAL A 195 26.11 3.63 10.57
N ALA A 196 26.35 3.60 11.88
CA ALA A 196 26.93 2.48 12.60
C ALA A 196 25.94 1.93 13.63
N VAL A 197 24.79 1.44 13.14
CA VAL A 197 23.73 0.90 13.99
C VAL A 197 24.27 -0.27 14.83
N PRO A 198 24.17 -0.23 16.17
CA PRO A 198 24.58 -1.36 17.00
C PRO A 198 23.79 -2.62 16.68
N SER A 199 24.43 -3.79 16.69
CA SER A 199 23.76 -5.06 16.37
C SER A 199 22.61 -5.41 17.32
N GLN A 200 22.65 -4.92 18.56
CA GLN A 200 21.56 -5.06 19.53
C GLN A 200 20.31 -4.29 19.10
N PHE A 201 20.47 -3.27 18.24
CA PHE A 201 19.40 -2.45 17.71
C PHE A 201 18.86 -2.98 16.38
N ALA A 202 19.35 -4.13 15.88
CA ALA A 202 18.85 -4.73 14.64
C ALA A 202 17.36 -5.11 14.74
N LEU A 203 16.65 -4.95 13.63
CA LEU A 203 15.23 -5.28 13.52
C LEU A 203 14.99 -6.78 13.68
N ARG A 204 14.02 -7.16 14.52
CA ARG A 204 13.59 -8.53 14.77
C ARG A 204 12.27 -8.82 14.07
N LEU A 205 12.32 -9.64 13.03
CA LEU A 205 11.14 -10.07 12.28
C LEU A 205 10.21 -10.93 13.13
N SER A 206 8.92 -10.89 12.82
CA SER A 206 7.94 -11.80 13.38
C SER A 206 8.31 -13.25 13.03
N PRO A 207 8.22 -14.20 13.99
CA PRO A 207 8.52 -15.61 13.72
C PRO A 207 7.58 -16.26 12.69
N TYR A 208 6.46 -15.60 12.36
CA TYR A 208 5.48 -16.07 11.38
C TYR A 208 5.69 -15.50 9.97
N LYS A 209 6.70 -14.64 9.77
CA LYS A 209 7.08 -14.20 8.41
C LYS A 209 7.61 -15.40 7.62
N PRO A 210 7.23 -15.56 6.34
CA PRO A 210 7.79 -16.60 5.48
C PRO A 210 9.32 -16.65 5.53
N LEU A 211 10.00 -15.50 5.48
CA LEU A 211 11.46 -15.42 5.63
C LEU A 211 11.96 -16.06 6.93
N SER A 212 11.38 -15.70 8.08
CA SER A 212 11.78 -16.26 9.38
C SER A 212 11.53 -17.76 9.49
N LEU A 213 10.47 -18.27 8.84
CA LEU A 213 10.21 -19.71 8.78
C LEU A 213 11.21 -20.45 7.88
N THR A 214 11.58 -19.86 6.74
CA THR A 214 12.59 -20.42 5.84
C THR A 214 13.97 -20.47 6.49
N GLU A 215 14.33 -19.46 7.29
CA GLU A 215 15.59 -19.43 8.07
C GLU A 215 15.68 -20.53 9.14
N LEU A 216 14.57 -21.19 9.51
CA LEU A 216 14.61 -22.33 10.43
C LEU A 216 15.08 -23.63 9.77
N ALA A 217 15.17 -23.69 8.44
CA ALA A 217 15.66 -24.90 7.77
C ALA A 217 17.16 -25.11 8.11
N PRO A 218 17.61 -26.35 8.39
CA PRO A 218 18.98 -26.60 8.90
C PRO A 218 20.12 -26.07 8.03
N GLU A 219 19.89 -25.97 6.71
CA GLU A 219 20.86 -25.48 5.72
C GLU A 219 20.54 -24.08 5.20
N ALA A 220 19.56 -23.39 5.80
CA ALA A 220 19.19 -22.05 5.36
C ALA A 220 20.32 -21.05 5.63
N ARG A 221 20.70 -20.32 4.59
CA ARG A 221 21.67 -19.23 4.68
C ARG A 221 21.13 -18.00 3.97
N THR A 222 20.95 -16.92 4.74
CA THR A 222 20.66 -15.60 4.19
C THR A 222 21.94 -15.02 3.57
N THR A 223 21.95 -14.89 2.25
CA THR A 223 23.10 -14.43 1.45
C THR A 223 23.03 -12.96 1.11
N ILE A 224 21.82 -12.42 0.98
CA ILE A 224 21.55 -11.02 0.67
C ILE A 224 20.54 -10.47 1.67
N SER A 225 20.79 -9.26 2.14
CA SER A 225 19.81 -8.41 2.81
C SER A 225 20.05 -6.96 2.41
N ARG A 226 19.13 -6.36 1.65
CA ARG A 226 19.29 -5.01 1.07
C ARG A 226 18.03 -4.18 1.26
N TRP A 227 18.21 -2.95 1.73
CA TRP A 227 17.15 -1.95 1.78
C TRP A 227 17.07 -1.18 0.47
N ALA A 228 15.92 -1.25 -0.18
CA ALA A 228 15.50 -0.32 -1.23
C ALA A 228 14.49 0.70 -0.66
N PRO A 229 14.22 1.81 -1.36
CA PRO A 229 13.26 2.82 -0.88
C PRO A 229 11.86 2.27 -0.61
N ALA A 230 11.42 1.28 -1.40
CA ALA A 230 10.06 0.72 -1.35
C ALA A 230 9.96 -0.67 -0.71
N ALA A 231 11.07 -1.40 -0.62
CA ALA A 231 11.11 -2.80 -0.22
C ALA A 231 12.44 -3.16 0.46
N ARG A 232 12.44 -4.18 1.31
CA ARG A 232 13.64 -4.89 1.73
C ARG A 232 13.70 -6.20 0.94
N ILE A 233 14.84 -6.46 0.31
CA ILE A 233 15.07 -7.70 -0.43
C ILE A 233 16.00 -8.58 0.38
N ASP A 234 15.55 -9.80 0.67
CA ASP A 234 16.36 -10.83 1.32
C ASP A 234 16.41 -12.06 0.39
N VAL A 235 17.56 -12.73 0.32
CA VAL A 235 17.69 -14.01 -0.41
C VAL A 235 18.22 -15.07 0.53
N VAL A 236 17.55 -16.21 0.55
CA VAL A 236 17.91 -17.38 1.35
C VAL A 236 18.19 -18.56 0.44
N GLU A 237 19.35 -19.17 0.61
CA GLU A 237 19.69 -20.44 -0.02
C GLU A 237 19.45 -21.57 0.97
N SER A 238 18.78 -22.63 0.52
CA SER A 238 18.58 -23.86 1.29
C SER A 238 18.35 -25.02 0.34
N GLY A 239 18.93 -26.19 0.63
CA GLY A 239 18.78 -27.40 -0.19
C GLY A 239 17.34 -27.89 -0.35
N GLY A 240 16.41 -27.48 0.52
CA GLY A 240 14.99 -27.83 0.45
C GLY A 240 14.09 -26.84 -0.30
N THR A 241 14.65 -25.79 -0.90
CA THR A 241 13.85 -24.75 -1.55
C THR A 241 13.37 -25.20 -2.92
N HIS A 242 12.09 -25.57 -3.03
CA HIS A 242 11.43 -25.91 -4.29
C HIS A 242 10.04 -25.27 -4.39
N VAL A 243 9.94 -24.27 -5.25
CA VAL A 243 8.79 -23.40 -5.48
C VAL A 243 8.54 -23.34 -6.97
N PHE A 244 7.67 -24.22 -7.45
CA PHE A 244 7.23 -24.28 -8.85
C PHE A 244 5.71 -24.21 -8.92
N PRO A 245 5.12 -23.01 -8.83
CA PRO A 245 3.68 -22.83 -8.80
C PRO A 245 3.02 -23.40 -10.06
N GLY A 246 2.30 -24.52 -9.88
CA GLY A 246 1.58 -25.16 -10.97
C GLY A 246 2.38 -26.20 -11.76
N LEU A 247 3.62 -26.54 -11.39
CA LEU A 247 4.34 -27.65 -12.02
C LEU A 247 3.53 -28.96 -11.94
N SER A 248 3.41 -29.65 -13.07
CA SER A 248 2.73 -30.95 -13.15
C SER A 248 3.43 -32.00 -12.29
N LEU A 249 2.65 -32.86 -11.63
CA LEU A 249 3.16 -34.07 -10.98
C LEU A 249 3.68 -35.12 -11.97
N ASN A 250 3.37 -34.97 -13.26
CA ASN A 250 3.87 -35.86 -14.33
C ASN A 250 5.24 -35.42 -14.84
N ALA A 251 5.83 -34.34 -14.30
CA ALA A 251 7.16 -33.91 -14.65
C ALA A 251 8.20 -34.91 -14.14
N ASP A 252 8.79 -35.68 -15.05
CA ASP A 252 9.94 -36.53 -14.75
C ASP A 252 11.22 -35.67 -14.74
N LEU A 253 11.33 -34.84 -13.70
CA LEU A 253 12.38 -33.84 -13.53
C LEU A 253 12.98 -33.94 -12.13
N GLU A 254 14.29 -34.11 -12.06
CA GLU A 254 15.02 -33.83 -10.84
C GLU A 254 14.95 -32.33 -10.57
N LEU A 255 14.26 -31.94 -9.49
CA LEU A 255 13.95 -30.54 -9.23
C LEU A 255 15.24 -29.73 -9.08
N PRO A 256 15.45 -28.70 -9.91
CA PRO A 256 16.67 -27.90 -9.84
C PRO A 256 16.69 -27.14 -8.51
N GLN A 257 17.90 -26.81 -8.06
CA GLN A 257 18.08 -25.95 -6.90
C GLN A 257 17.45 -24.57 -7.16
N GLN A 258 16.79 -24.03 -6.14
CA GLN A 258 16.30 -22.65 -6.16
C GLN A 258 16.82 -21.89 -4.94
N ALA A 259 17.05 -20.60 -5.13
CA ALA A 259 17.18 -19.66 -4.01
C ALA A 259 15.83 -18.97 -3.80
N ALA A 260 15.48 -18.75 -2.53
CA ALA A 260 14.25 -18.10 -2.12
C ALA A 260 14.48 -16.60 -1.95
N LEU A 261 13.92 -15.79 -2.85
CA LEU A 261 13.92 -14.33 -2.72
C LEU A 261 12.66 -13.88 -1.97
N PHE A 262 12.82 -12.95 -1.03
CA PHE A 262 11.75 -12.37 -0.25
C PHE A 262 11.71 -10.86 -0.44
N VAL A 263 10.50 -10.32 -0.49
CA VAL A 263 10.20 -8.87 -0.52
C VAL A 263 9.50 -8.53 0.78
N ASP A 264 10.10 -7.70 1.63
CA ASP A 264 9.61 -7.36 2.97
C ASP A 264 9.35 -8.60 3.85
N GLY A 265 10.14 -9.66 3.66
CA GLY A 265 9.97 -10.95 4.34
C GLY A 265 8.81 -11.81 3.83
N ASP A 266 8.06 -11.36 2.82
CA ASP A 266 7.04 -12.13 2.12
C ASP A 266 7.64 -12.81 0.87
N GLY A 267 7.11 -13.99 0.52
CA GLY A 267 7.65 -14.84 -0.55
C GLY A 267 7.38 -16.31 -0.24
N PRO A 268 8.22 -17.25 -0.72
CA PRO A 268 9.40 -17.04 -1.57
C PRO A 268 9.06 -16.83 -3.05
N LEU A 269 9.80 -15.93 -3.71
CA LEU A 269 9.93 -15.84 -5.16
C LEU A 269 11.15 -16.69 -5.59
N PRO A 270 11.00 -17.66 -6.50
CA PRO A 270 12.08 -18.58 -6.86
C PRO A 270 13.08 -17.97 -7.85
N ILE A 271 14.36 -17.94 -7.46
CA ILE A 271 15.48 -17.82 -8.40
C ILE A 271 15.87 -19.24 -8.80
N THR A 272 15.75 -19.59 -10.08
CA THR A 272 15.95 -20.98 -10.54
C THR A 272 17.34 -21.18 -11.13
N ASN A 273 18.06 -22.20 -10.66
CA ASN A 273 19.40 -22.55 -11.12
C ASN A 273 19.35 -23.41 -12.39
N LEU A 274 18.85 -22.83 -13.48
CA LEU A 274 18.80 -23.47 -14.80
C LEU A 274 19.10 -22.46 -15.90
N SER A 275 19.82 -22.92 -16.92
CA SER A 275 19.95 -22.17 -18.16
C SER A 275 18.72 -22.40 -19.03
N PRO A 276 18.15 -21.37 -19.69
CA PRO A 276 17.01 -21.55 -20.59
C PRO A 276 17.23 -22.54 -21.73
N ALA A 277 18.48 -22.80 -22.12
CA ALA A 277 18.83 -23.74 -23.18
C ALA A 277 19.07 -25.18 -22.69
N SER A 278 18.96 -25.45 -21.38
CA SER A 278 19.25 -26.77 -20.84
C SER A 278 18.10 -27.76 -21.09
N PRO A 279 18.37 -29.07 -21.23
CA PRO A 279 17.33 -30.09 -21.35
C PRO A 279 16.34 -30.08 -20.17
N GLU A 280 16.84 -29.86 -18.96
CA GLU A 280 16.05 -29.79 -17.73
C GLU A 280 15.09 -28.59 -17.76
N ALA A 281 15.53 -27.44 -18.28
CA ALA A 281 14.67 -26.27 -18.46
C ALA A 281 13.56 -26.55 -19.48
N ALA A 282 13.85 -27.27 -20.56
CA ALA A 282 12.84 -27.67 -21.54
C ALA A 282 11.80 -28.64 -20.95
N ILE A 283 12.23 -29.60 -20.12
CA ILE A 283 11.33 -30.50 -19.39
C ILE A 283 10.48 -29.70 -18.41
N LEU A 284 11.10 -28.85 -17.58
CA LEU A 284 10.41 -27.97 -16.64
C LEU A 284 9.33 -27.15 -17.36
N ALA A 285 9.71 -26.44 -18.42
CA ALA A 285 8.80 -25.59 -19.18
C ALA A 285 7.63 -26.39 -19.74
N ARG A 286 7.87 -27.54 -20.39
CA ARG A 286 6.81 -28.41 -20.95
C ARG A 286 5.74 -28.81 -19.93
N HIS A 287 6.12 -28.86 -18.66
CA HIS A 287 5.27 -29.25 -17.54
C HIS A 287 4.72 -28.08 -16.70
N MET A 288 5.00 -26.83 -17.08
CA MET A 288 4.44 -25.63 -16.45
C MET A 288 3.18 -25.16 -17.18
N PRO A 289 2.17 -24.57 -16.48
CA PRO A 289 0.89 -24.20 -17.10
C PRO A 289 1.03 -23.22 -18.26
N ALA A 290 1.94 -22.25 -18.16
CA ALA A 290 2.14 -21.22 -19.18
C ALA A 290 2.64 -21.77 -20.53
N ALA A 291 3.25 -22.97 -20.54
CA ALA A 291 3.77 -23.56 -21.77
C ALA A 291 2.70 -23.91 -22.79
N LEU A 292 1.43 -24.06 -22.39
CA LEU A 292 0.33 -24.21 -23.35
C LEU A 292 0.30 -23.03 -24.34
N ALA A 293 0.50 -21.81 -23.88
CA ALA A 293 0.47 -20.65 -24.77
C ALA A 293 1.60 -20.67 -25.81
N TYR A 294 2.80 -21.12 -25.41
CA TYR A 294 3.94 -21.27 -26.32
C TYR A 294 3.82 -22.48 -27.25
N GLN A 295 3.06 -23.52 -26.88
CA GLN A 295 2.71 -24.61 -27.80
C GLN A 295 1.67 -24.16 -28.85
N LEU A 296 0.73 -23.31 -28.46
CA LEU A 296 -0.25 -22.72 -29.38
C LEU A 296 0.37 -21.64 -30.27
N ARG A 297 1.40 -20.94 -29.78
CA ARG A 297 2.15 -19.90 -30.51
C ARG A 297 3.67 -20.15 -30.39
N PRO A 298 4.22 -21.13 -31.15
CA PRO A 298 5.65 -21.36 -31.19
C PRO A 298 6.41 -20.13 -31.70
N GLY A 299 7.59 -19.82 -31.13
CA GLY A 299 8.37 -18.64 -31.52
C GLY A 299 7.74 -17.29 -31.12
N ALA A 300 6.77 -17.28 -30.21
CA ALA A 300 6.05 -16.06 -29.83
C ALA A 300 6.98 -14.93 -29.33
N ASN A 301 6.67 -13.70 -29.75
CA ASN A 301 7.14 -12.50 -29.06
C ASN A 301 6.25 -12.26 -27.85
N SER A 302 6.80 -12.44 -26.64
CA SER A 302 6.01 -12.43 -25.41
C SER A 302 6.31 -11.24 -24.52
N LEU A 303 5.29 -10.64 -23.93
CA LEU A 303 5.39 -9.64 -22.86
C LEU A 303 4.99 -10.30 -21.53
N LEU A 304 5.94 -10.38 -20.60
CA LEU A 304 5.73 -10.90 -19.26
C LEU A 304 5.55 -9.75 -18.27
N LEU A 305 4.44 -9.82 -17.54
CA LEU A 305 4.03 -8.88 -16.50
C LEU A 305 4.13 -9.58 -15.15
N GLN A 306 4.56 -8.85 -14.10
CA GLN A 306 4.70 -9.38 -12.75
C GLN A 306 5.59 -10.63 -12.66
N SER A 307 6.72 -10.66 -13.38
CA SER A 307 7.57 -11.86 -13.52
C SER A 307 8.28 -12.33 -12.24
N GLY A 308 8.23 -11.54 -11.18
CA GLY A 308 8.90 -11.84 -9.91
C GLY A 308 10.41 -12.09 -10.12
N ALA A 309 10.91 -13.20 -9.58
CA ALA A 309 12.31 -13.61 -9.69
C ALA A 309 12.67 -14.37 -10.99
N GLY A 310 11.79 -14.36 -12.01
CA GLY A 310 12.15 -14.80 -13.37
C GLY A 310 11.80 -16.25 -13.74
N LEU A 311 11.04 -16.99 -12.92
CA LEU A 311 10.61 -18.36 -13.28
C LEU A 311 9.83 -18.40 -14.60
N GLU A 312 8.87 -17.49 -14.80
CA GLU A 312 8.12 -17.44 -16.06
C GLU A 312 8.95 -16.93 -17.25
N VAL A 313 10.01 -16.16 -16.98
CA VAL A 313 11.01 -15.79 -18.00
C VAL A 313 11.75 -17.04 -18.48
N LEU A 314 12.20 -17.88 -17.53
CA LEU A 314 12.83 -19.16 -17.84
C LEU A 314 11.88 -20.07 -18.63
N VAL A 315 10.63 -20.21 -18.20
CA VAL A 315 9.61 -21.03 -18.89
C VAL A 315 9.36 -20.53 -20.32
N ALA A 316 9.22 -19.21 -20.52
CA ALA A 316 9.05 -18.62 -21.84
C ALA A 316 10.22 -18.92 -22.78
N LEU A 317 11.45 -18.66 -22.31
CA LEU A 317 12.67 -18.85 -23.09
C LEU A 317 12.91 -20.34 -23.40
N ALA A 318 12.68 -21.23 -22.45
CA ALA A 318 12.83 -22.68 -22.62
C ALA A 318 11.71 -23.31 -23.45
N SER A 319 10.54 -22.66 -23.53
CA SER A 319 9.45 -23.03 -24.45
C SER A 319 9.70 -22.57 -25.90
N GLY A 320 10.83 -21.90 -26.17
CA GLY A 320 11.22 -21.48 -27.52
C GLY A 320 10.64 -20.14 -27.96
N ALA A 321 10.37 -19.20 -27.04
CA ALA A 321 10.06 -17.83 -27.41
C ALA A 321 11.23 -17.18 -28.19
N ASP A 322 10.91 -16.44 -29.26
CA ASP A 322 11.92 -15.72 -30.06
C ASP A 322 12.38 -14.45 -29.35
N ARG A 323 11.45 -13.75 -28.70
CA ARG A 323 11.73 -12.62 -27.81
C ARG A 323 10.83 -12.63 -26.57
N VAL A 324 11.41 -12.20 -25.46
CA VAL A 324 10.73 -12.05 -24.17
C VAL A 324 10.98 -10.63 -23.66
N TYR A 325 9.91 -9.86 -23.54
CA TYR A 325 9.89 -8.53 -22.94
C TYR A 325 9.43 -8.68 -21.50
N VAL A 326 10.13 -8.04 -20.55
CA VAL A 326 9.79 -8.15 -19.12
C VAL A 326 9.59 -6.77 -18.51
N ALA A 327 8.41 -6.56 -17.93
CA ALA A 327 8.14 -5.37 -17.14
C ALA A 327 8.90 -5.43 -15.79
N LEU A 328 9.63 -4.36 -15.46
CA LEU A 328 10.36 -4.20 -14.22
C LEU A 328 9.46 -3.64 -13.12
N ASP A 329 8.59 -4.48 -12.54
CA ASP A 329 7.72 -4.10 -11.42
C ASP A 329 8.51 -3.73 -10.17
N GLU A 330 9.53 -4.53 -9.81
CA GLU A 330 10.44 -4.23 -8.70
C GLU A 330 11.93 -4.30 -9.11
N PRO A 331 12.57 -3.15 -9.40
CA PRO A 331 13.96 -3.12 -9.88
C PRO A 331 14.95 -3.78 -8.93
N ALA A 332 14.71 -3.73 -7.62
CA ALA A 332 15.60 -4.32 -6.63
C ALA A 332 15.72 -5.85 -6.77
N ILE A 333 14.70 -6.52 -7.32
CA ILE A 333 14.76 -7.96 -7.64
C ILE A 333 15.73 -8.19 -8.80
N PHE A 334 15.67 -7.36 -9.84
CA PHE A 334 16.50 -7.49 -11.03
C PHE A 334 17.95 -7.04 -10.80
N ASP A 335 18.19 -6.09 -9.89
CA ASP A 335 19.52 -5.78 -9.37
C ASP A 335 20.19 -7.02 -8.76
N VAL A 336 19.41 -7.81 -8.01
CA VAL A 336 19.89 -9.06 -7.38
C VAL A 336 20.16 -10.12 -8.45
N LEU A 337 19.21 -10.34 -9.37
CA LEU A 337 19.34 -11.32 -10.45
C LEU A 337 20.47 -10.99 -11.43
N GLY A 338 20.68 -9.71 -11.76
CA GLY A 338 21.69 -9.24 -12.71
C GLY A 338 23.07 -9.05 -12.09
N GLY A 339 23.15 -8.95 -10.76
CA GLY A 339 24.39 -8.82 -10.00
C GLY A 339 24.74 -10.12 -9.27
N PRO A 340 24.56 -10.18 -7.94
CA PRO A 340 25.05 -11.28 -7.11
C PRO A 340 24.47 -12.66 -7.45
N TYR A 341 23.27 -12.75 -8.05
CA TYR A 341 22.63 -14.01 -8.45
C TYR A 341 22.69 -14.30 -9.96
N ALA A 342 23.48 -13.55 -10.73
CA ALA A 342 23.61 -13.76 -12.16
C ALA A 342 24.17 -15.15 -12.49
N GLU A 343 25.20 -15.59 -11.77
CA GLU A 343 25.81 -16.90 -11.97
C GLU A 343 24.89 -18.04 -11.51
N PHE A 344 24.22 -17.87 -10.36
CA PHE A 344 23.29 -18.84 -9.81
C PHE A 344 22.11 -19.08 -10.78
N SER A 345 21.54 -18.01 -11.35
CA SER A 345 20.48 -18.08 -12.37
C SER A 345 20.99 -18.42 -13.78
N LYS A 346 22.25 -18.84 -13.92
CA LYS A 346 22.89 -19.24 -15.18
C LYS A 346 22.77 -18.20 -16.29
N GLY A 347 22.84 -16.93 -15.90
CA GLY A 347 22.82 -15.81 -16.83
C GLY A 347 21.44 -15.52 -17.42
N LEU A 348 20.35 -15.80 -16.69
CA LEU A 348 18.98 -15.62 -17.19
C LEU A 348 18.73 -14.22 -17.77
N LEU A 349 19.22 -13.16 -17.11
CA LEU A 349 19.03 -11.79 -17.57
C LEU A 349 19.96 -11.39 -18.73
N GLN A 350 20.95 -12.24 -19.06
CA GLN A 350 21.91 -12.04 -20.14
C GLN A 350 21.52 -12.80 -21.42
N ASP A 351 20.40 -13.53 -21.43
CA ASP A 351 19.89 -14.17 -22.66
C ASP A 351 19.58 -13.10 -23.71
N VAL A 352 20.10 -13.28 -24.92
CA VAL A 352 19.98 -12.31 -26.03
C VAL A 352 18.54 -12.10 -26.52
N ARG A 353 17.63 -13.01 -26.17
CA ARG A 353 16.20 -12.92 -26.50
C ARG A 353 15.41 -12.09 -25.48
N LEU A 354 16.03 -11.73 -24.35
CA LEU A 354 15.39 -10.99 -23.28
C LEU A 354 15.57 -9.47 -23.46
N GLU A 355 14.48 -8.73 -23.27
CA GLU A 355 14.48 -7.27 -23.23
C GLU A 355 13.78 -6.79 -21.95
N LEU A 356 14.52 -6.09 -21.08
CA LEU A 356 13.96 -5.51 -19.86
C LEU A 356 13.35 -4.15 -20.17
N LEU A 357 12.07 -3.99 -19.90
CA LEU A 357 11.39 -2.71 -19.98
C LEU A 357 11.55 -2.02 -18.62
N GLU A 358 12.18 -0.84 -18.58
CA GLU A 358 12.42 -0.03 -17.37
C GLU A 358 11.15 0.59 -16.75
N ARG A 359 10.06 -0.17 -16.73
CA ARG A 359 8.75 0.20 -16.23
C ARG A 359 7.99 -1.01 -15.68
N PRO A 360 7.14 -0.78 -14.67
CA PRO A 360 6.16 -1.76 -14.23
C PRO A 360 5.08 -2.06 -15.27
N SER A 361 4.30 -3.09 -14.97
CA SER A 361 3.37 -3.75 -15.88
C SER A 361 2.38 -2.81 -16.57
N ARG A 362 1.78 -1.86 -15.84
CA ARG A 362 0.80 -0.91 -16.41
C ARG A 362 1.44 0.08 -17.37
N GLY A 363 2.64 0.58 -17.04
CA GLY A 363 3.41 1.46 -17.92
C GLY A 363 3.82 0.74 -19.21
N ALA A 364 4.30 -0.50 -19.10
CA ALA A 364 4.72 -1.32 -20.24
C ALA A 364 3.57 -1.59 -21.23
N LEU A 365 2.35 -1.85 -20.73
CA LEU A 365 1.16 -2.07 -21.55
C LEU A 365 0.71 -0.86 -22.37
N LEU A 366 1.12 0.35 -22.00
CA LEU A 366 0.72 1.60 -22.64
C LEU A 366 1.87 2.29 -23.38
N GLU A 367 3.07 1.72 -23.34
CA GLU A 367 4.26 2.26 -24.02
C GLU A 367 4.46 1.70 -25.43
N GLY A 368 4.58 2.57 -26.43
CA GLY A 368 4.78 2.22 -27.83
C GLY A 368 3.57 1.56 -28.50
N ASP A 369 3.76 1.13 -29.75
CA ASP A 369 2.73 0.49 -30.59
C ASP A 369 3.00 -1.00 -30.84
N GLN A 370 4.01 -1.56 -30.17
CA GLN A 370 4.38 -2.96 -30.33
C GLN A 370 3.23 -3.88 -29.87
N ARG A 371 2.93 -4.87 -30.71
CA ARG A 371 2.02 -5.97 -30.41
C ARG A 371 2.80 -7.23 -30.06
N TYR A 372 2.19 -8.08 -29.24
CA TYR A 372 2.80 -9.31 -28.73
C TYR A 372 1.92 -10.50 -29.08
N ASP A 373 2.55 -11.64 -29.35
CA ASP A 373 1.86 -12.90 -29.59
C ASP A 373 1.38 -13.53 -28.29
N ILE A 374 2.07 -13.24 -27.19
CA ILE A 374 1.67 -13.63 -25.84
C ILE A 374 1.82 -12.43 -24.91
N VAL A 375 0.78 -12.10 -24.15
CA VAL A 375 0.89 -11.23 -22.96
C VAL A 375 0.57 -12.10 -21.75
N HIS A 376 1.50 -12.23 -20.81
CA HIS A 376 1.37 -13.16 -19.70
C HIS A 376 1.52 -12.45 -18.35
N TYR A 377 0.47 -12.55 -17.54
CA TYR A 377 0.46 -12.14 -16.14
C TYR A 377 0.95 -13.29 -15.24
N ALA A 378 2.25 -13.25 -14.93
CA ALA A 378 2.92 -14.26 -14.13
C ALA A 378 2.41 -14.30 -12.68
N LEU A 379 2.46 -15.49 -12.07
CA LEU A 379 2.08 -15.70 -10.67
C LEU A 379 3.26 -15.38 -9.74
N SER A 380 3.45 -14.09 -9.43
CA SER A 380 4.46 -13.62 -8.47
C SER A 380 3.92 -13.35 -7.07
N ASP A 381 2.60 -13.30 -6.88
CA ASP A 381 2.04 -13.19 -5.55
C ASP A 381 2.14 -14.55 -4.82
N PRO A 382 2.67 -14.60 -3.58
CA PRO A 382 2.73 -15.85 -2.83
C PRO A 382 1.32 -16.35 -2.50
N PHE A 383 1.17 -17.67 -2.34
CA PHE A 383 -0.12 -18.26 -1.99
C PHE A 383 -0.62 -17.72 -0.65
N ARG A 384 -1.84 -17.18 -0.65
CA ARG A 384 -2.48 -16.56 0.52
C ARG A 384 -3.92 -17.04 0.63
N PRO A 385 -4.27 -17.85 1.64
CA PRO A 385 -5.66 -18.22 1.88
C PRO A 385 -6.52 -16.97 2.05
N VAL A 386 -7.69 -16.93 1.38
CA VAL A 386 -8.67 -15.83 1.50
C VAL A 386 -9.12 -15.63 2.96
N THR A 387 -9.03 -16.68 3.78
CA THR A 387 -9.26 -16.69 5.22
C THR A 387 -8.27 -15.86 6.04
N ASN A 388 -7.24 -15.26 5.44
CA ASN A 388 -6.33 -14.38 6.15
C ASN A 388 -6.85 -12.93 6.19
N GLY A 389 -7.63 -12.47 5.20
CA GLY A 389 -8.15 -11.09 5.11
C GLY A 389 -7.09 -9.97 5.05
N ALA A 390 -5.82 -10.33 5.20
CA ALA A 390 -4.64 -9.51 5.43
C ALA A 390 -4.14 -8.74 4.19
N PHE A 391 -4.87 -8.74 3.08
CA PHE A 391 -4.43 -8.05 1.86
C PHE A 391 -5.59 -7.33 1.15
N SER A 392 -6.77 -7.28 1.77
CA SER A 392 -7.92 -6.61 1.18
C SER A 392 -7.67 -5.11 0.97
N LEU A 393 -6.75 -4.51 1.72
CA LEU A 393 -6.40 -3.08 1.71
C LEU A 393 -5.36 -2.68 0.67
N THR A 394 -4.73 -3.63 -0.03
CA THR A 394 -3.65 -3.32 -0.99
C THR A 394 -4.22 -3.14 -2.40
N GLU A 395 -3.78 -2.08 -3.07
CA GLU A 395 -4.12 -1.80 -4.47
C GLU A 395 -3.33 -2.72 -5.41
N HIS A 396 -4.01 -3.35 -6.36
CA HIS A 396 -3.43 -4.20 -7.39
C HIS A 396 -3.88 -3.76 -8.77
N TYR A 397 -3.21 -2.74 -9.32
CA TYR A 397 -3.53 -2.18 -10.63
C TYR A 397 -3.27 -3.13 -11.80
N ALA A 398 -2.41 -4.14 -11.65
CA ALA A 398 -2.16 -5.13 -12.70
C ALA A 398 -3.36 -6.06 -12.96
N LEU A 399 -4.25 -6.24 -11.98
CA LEU A 399 -5.37 -7.19 -12.06
C LEU A 399 -6.72 -6.46 -12.17
N THR A 400 -6.77 -5.29 -12.82
CA THR A 400 -8.01 -4.54 -13.10
C THR A 400 -8.57 -4.86 -14.49
N VAL A 401 -9.86 -4.57 -14.69
CA VAL A 401 -10.52 -4.66 -16.00
C VAL A 401 -9.75 -3.85 -17.05
N GLU A 402 -9.33 -2.62 -16.70
CA GLU A 402 -8.56 -1.75 -17.59
C GLU A 402 -7.20 -2.36 -17.94
N SER A 403 -6.51 -3.01 -16.99
CA SER A 403 -5.24 -3.68 -17.27
C SER A 403 -5.38 -4.86 -18.22
N LEU A 404 -6.39 -5.70 -18.04
CA LEU A 404 -6.65 -6.82 -18.95
C LEU A 404 -7.13 -6.33 -20.32
N SER A 405 -7.91 -5.24 -20.37
CA SER A 405 -8.35 -4.62 -21.62
C SER A 405 -7.17 -4.00 -22.40
N ASP A 406 -6.27 -3.28 -21.72
CA ASP A 406 -5.06 -2.75 -22.33
C ASP A 406 -4.15 -3.90 -22.82
N ALA A 407 -4.04 -5.01 -22.07
CA ALA A 407 -3.31 -6.21 -22.50
C ALA A 407 -3.90 -6.87 -23.75
N MET A 408 -5.23 -7.00 -23.83
CA MET A 408 -5.91 -7.48 -25.04
C MET A 408 -5.65 -6.56 -26.25
N GLY A 409 -5.63 -5.24 -26.03
CA GLY A 409 -5.30 -4.25 -27.06
C GLY A 409 -3.88 -4.37 -27.62
N ARG A 410 -2.97 -4.98 -26.84
CA ARG A 410 -1.56 -5.23 -27.20
C ARG A 410 -1.30 -6.58 -27.85
N LEU A 411 -2.31 -7.43 -28.01
CA LEU A 411 -2.12 -8.69 -28.72
C LEU A 411 -2.03 -8.47 -30.24
N SER A 412 -1.29 -9.35 -30.91
CA SER A 412 -1.43 -9.59 -32.36
C SER A 412 -2.80 -10.22 -32.65
N GLU A 413 -3.22 -10.29 -33.92
CA GLU A 413 -4.56 -10.82 -34.28
C GLU A 413 -4.79 -12.26 -33.80
N ASP A 414 -3.72 -13.06 -33.78
CA ASP A 414 -3.70 -14.43 -33.28
C ASP A 414 -3.20 -14.53 -31.82
N GLY A 415 -2.90 -13.43 -31.15
CA GLY A 415 -2.23 -13.45 -29.85
C GLY A 415 -3.03 -14.09 -28.71
N LEU A 416 -2.35 -14.38 -27.60
CA LEU A 416 -2.92 -14.98 -26.39
C LEU A 416 -2.61 -14.15 -25.14
N LEU A 417 -3.64 -13.81 -24.37
CA LEU A 417 -3.51 -13.30 -23.02
C LEU A 417 -3.55 -14.48 -22.04
N VAL A 418 -2.52 -14.62 -21.19
CA VAL A 418 -2.39 -15.70 -20.21
C VAL A 418 -2.40 -15.13 -18.81
N LEU A 419 -3.20 -15.73 -17.92
CA LEU A 419 -3.29 -15.36 -16.51
C LEU A 419 -3.35 -16.63 -15.65
N THR A 420 -2.42 -16.77 -14.71
CA THR A 420 -2.41 -17.89 -13.74
C THR A 420 -2.61 -17.37 -12.33
N ARG A 421 -3.57 -17.92 -11.58
CA ARG A 421 -3.88 -17.54 -10.18
C ARG A 421 -4.05 -18.75 -9.28
N TRP A 422 -3.99 -18.55 -7.96
CA TRP A 422 -4.14 -19.63 -7.00
C TRP A 422 -5.57 -20.18 -6.93
N LEU A 423 -5.69 -21.49 -6.71
CA LEU A 423 -6.94 -22.15 -6.37
C LEU A 423 -7.26 -21.92 -4.89
N GLY A 424 -8.54 -21.73 -4.57
CA GLY A 424 -9.06 -21.62 -3.21
C GLY A 424 -10.24 -22.56 -2.99
N THR A 425 -10.49 -22.95 -1.74
CA THR A 425 -11.68 -23.74 -1.38
C THR A 425 -12.44 -23.00 -0.30
N PRO A 426 -13.61 -22.42 -0.60
CA PRO A 426 -14.26 -22.36 -1.93
C PRO A 426 -13.52 -21.48 -2.97
N PRO A 427 -13.83 -21.64 -4.29
CA PRO A 427 -13.20 -20.85 -5.35
C PRO A 427 -13.30 -19.34 -5.12
N SER A 428 -12.21 -18.60 -5.31
CA SER A 428 -12.14 -17.18 -4.94
C SER A 428 -11.17 -16.39 -5.83
N GLU A 429 -9.86 -16.49 -5.60
CA GLU A 429 -8.85 -15.72 -6.33
C GLU A 429 -8.92 -15.95 -7.84
N SER A 430 -8.81 -17.20 -8.28
CA SER A 430 -8.91 -17.55 -9.70
C SER A 430 -10.29 -17.23 -10.29
N ALA A 431 -11.37 -17.41 -9.52
CA ALA A 431 -12.73 -17.10 -9.97
C ALA A 431 -12.95 -15.59 -10.19
N ARG A 432 -12.38 -14.74 -9.33
CA ARG A 432 -12.41 -13.28 -9.52
C ARG A 432 -11.53 -12.86 -10.69
N ALA A 433 -10.38 -13.50 -10.87
CA ALA A 433 -9.53 -13.30 -12.05
C ALA A 433 -10.29 -13.61 -13.34
N TRP A 434 -11.04 -14.72 -13.36
CA TRP A 434 -11.92 -15.09 -14.46
C TRP A 434 -13.00 -14.04 -14.71
N ALA A 435 -13.76 -13.64 -13.68
CA ALA A 435 -14.78 -12.59 -13.81
C ALA A 435 -14.20 -11.28 -14.35
N THR A 436 -12.97 -10.93 -13.95
CA THR A 436 -12.27 -9.73 -14.41
C THR A 436 -11.85 -9.84 -15.88
N LEU A 437 -11.37 -11.01 -16.30
CA LEU A 437 -11.04 -11.30 -17.70
C LEU A 437 -12.29 -11.21 -18.59
N LEU A 438 -13.41 -11.79 -18.16
CA LEU A 438 -14.68 -11.72 -18.91
C LEU A 438 -15.16 -10.27 -19.06
N ALA A 439 -15.10 -9.49 -17.98
CA ALA A 439 -15.47 -8.07 -18.01
C ALA A 439 -14.58 -7.21 -18.91
N ALA A 440 -13.32 -7.61 -19.12
CA ALA A 440 -12.39 -6.91 -20.01
C ALA A 440 -12.60 -7.22 -21.50
N LEU A 441 -13.21 -8.37 -21.84
CA LEU A 441 -13.44 -8.82 -23.21
C LEU A 441 -14.75 -8.31 -23.82
N ASP A 442 -15.74 -7.97 -22.99
CA ASP A 442 -17.06 -7.36 -23.32
C ASP A 442 -17.56 -7.63 -24.76
N SER A 443 -17.87 -8.90 -25.06
CA SER A 443 -18.24 -9.37 -26.40
C SER A 443 -19.27 -10.51 -26.33
N ASP A 444 -20.18 -10.55 -27.30
CA ASP A 444 -21.21 -11.61 -27.40
C ASP A 444 -20.62 -13.02 -27.67
N GLU A 445 -19.37 -13.10 -28.16
CA GLU A 445 -18.68 -14.36 -28.49
C GLU A 445 -17.58 -14.73 -27.48
N VAL A 446 -17.59 -14.15 -26.28
CA VAL A 446 -16.56 -14.38 -25.25
C VAL A 446 -16.33 -15.87 -24.98
N GLN A 447 -17.39 -16.68 -24.97
CA GLN A 447 -17.33 -18.13 -24.70
C GLN A 447 -16.38 -18.89 -25.64
N ALA A 448 -16.29 -18.48 -26.91
CA ALA A 448 -15.44 -19.12 -27.91
C ALA A 448 -13.99 -18.60 -27.90
N ARG A 449 -13.75 -17.46 -27.24
CA ARG A 449 -12.47 -16.74 -27.17
C ARG A 449 -11.67 -17.00 -25.89
N VAL A 450 -12.20 -17.82 -24.99
CA VAL A 450 -11.57 -18.12 -23.69
C VAL A 450 -11.46 -19.61 -23.45
N LEU A 451 -10.41 -20.00 -22.73
CA LEU A 451 -10.24 -21.33 -22.16
C LEU A 451 -9.64 -21.24 -20.76
N ALA A 452 -9.90 -22.23 -19.92
CA ALA A 452 -9.35 -22.30 -18.58
C ALA A 452 -9.13 -23.76 -18.13
N PHE A 453 -8.08 -23.98 -17.35
CA PHE A 453 -7.77 -25.28 -16.77
C PHE A 453 -7.09 -25.13 -15.41
N ARG A 454 -6.99 -26.24 -14.68
CA ARG A 454 -6.35 -26.27 -13.36
C ARG A 454 -5.40 -27.45 -13.18
N GLY A 455 -4.39 -27.22 -12.36
CA GLY A 455 -3.64 -28.26 -11.69
C GLY A 455 -4.13 -28.46 -10.25
N MET A 456 -3.21 -28.87 -9.37
CA MET A 456 -3.51 -29.06 -7.95
C MET A 456 -3.66 -27.76 -7.16
N ARG A 457 -2.94 -26.71 -7.54
CA ARG A 457 -2.84 -25.45 -6.75
C ARG A 457 -3.14 -24.19 -7.54
N THR A 458 -3.11 -24.24 -8.87
CA THR A 458 -3.29 -23.06 -9.73
C THR A 458 -4.36 -23.32 -10.79
N ALA A 459 -5.01 -22.25 -11.21
CA ALA A 459 -5.83 -22.19 -12.42
C ALA A 459 -5.17 -21.24 -13.41
N THR A 460 -5.13 -21.66 -14.67
CA THR A 460 -4.65 -20.85 -15.79
C THR A 460 -5.81 -20.56 -16.73
N MET A 461 -5.94 -19.29 -17.08
CA MET A 461 -6.97 -18.74 -17.96
C MET A 461 -6.27 -18.14 -19.17
N ILE A 462 -6.76 -18.45 -20.36
CA ILE A 462 -6.23 -17.93 -21.62
C ILE A 462 -7.37 -17.30 -22.41
N ALA A 463 -7.15 -16.09 -22.91
CA ALA A 463 -8.05 -15.39 -23.81
C ALA A 463 -7.36 -15.08 -25.15
N SER A 464 -8.14 -15.05 -26.22
CA SER A 464 -7.67 -14.71 -27.56
C SER A 464 -8.54 -13.63 -28.22
N PRO A 465 -7.97 -12.76 -29.07
CA PRO A 465 -8.74 -11.85 -29.92
C PRO A 465 -9.62 -12.58 -30.94
N ARG A 466 -9.51 -13.89 -31.14
CA ARG A 466 -10.40 -14.63 -32.04
C ARG A 466 -10.86 -15.95 -31.41
N PRO A 467 -11.96 -16.55 -31.90
CA PRO A 467 -12.41 -17.85 -31.42
C PRO A 467 -11.31 -18.92 -31.55
N PHE A 468 -11.16 -19.76 -30.53
CA PHE A 468 -10.26 -20.91 -30.58
C PHE A 468 -10.74 -21.91 -31.64
N THR A 469 -9.82 -22.37 -32.47
CA THR A 469 -10.09 -23.41 -33.49
C THR A 469 -10.13 -24.79 -32.87
N SER A 470 -10.77 -25.74 -33.55
CA SER A 470 -10.79 -27.15 -33.11
C SER A 470 -9.38 -27.75 -32.99
N GLU A 471 -8.42 -27.28 -33.78
CA GLU A 471 -7.03 -27.73 -33.72
C GLU A 471 -6.32 -27.19 -32.46
N GLU A 472 -6.52 -25.92 -32.13
CA GLU A 472 -5.99 -25.35 -30.88
C GLU A 472 -6.59 -26.04 -29.64
N LEU A 473 -7.88 -26.39 -29.68
CA LEU A 473 -8.53 -27.15 -28.62
C LEU A 473 -8.03 -28.59 -28.52
N ARG A 474 -7.67 -29.23 -29.65
CA ARG A 474 -6.99 -30.53 -29.67
C ARG A 474 -5.62 -30.46 -28.99
N VAL A 475 -4.80 -29.48 -29.38
CA VAL A 475 -3.48 -29.25 -28.76
C VAL A 475 -3.61 -28.96 -27.26
N ALA A 476 -4.60 -28.15 -26.87
CA ALA A 476 -4.88 -27.89 -25.46
C ALA A 476 -5.22 -29.17 -24.71
N ARG A 477 -6.12 -30.04 -25.23
CA ARG A 477 -6.43 -31.32 -24.58
C ARG A 477 -5.18 -32.18 -24.43
N GLU A 478 -4.39 -32.36 -25.48
CA GLU A 478 -3.14 -33.15 -25.43
C GLU A 478 -2.18 -32.64 -24.37
N PHE A 479 -2.03 -31.32 -24.26
CA PHE A 479 -1.24 -30.70 -23.20
C PHE A 479 -1.80 -31.01 -21.80
N LEU A 480 -3.12 -30.90 -21.60
CA LEU A 480 -3.76 -31.22 -20.32
C LEU A 480 -3.63 -32.71 -19.97
N GLU A 481 -3.70 -33.59 -20.96
CA GLU A 481 -3.54 -35.03 -20.76
C GLU A 481 -2.12 -35.38 -20.33
N LEU A 482 -1.14 -34.88 -21.06
CA LEU A 482 0.28 -35.06 -20.75
C LEU A 482 0.61 -34.60 -19.33
N ASN A 483 0.06 -33.46 -18.93
CA ASN A 483 0.37 -32.81 -17.66
C ASN A 483 -0.56 -33.18 -16.50
N GLY A 484 -1.55 -34.04 -16.70
CA GLY A 484 -2.48 -34.38 -15.63
C GLY A 484 -3.29 -33.18 -15.12
N TYR A 485 -3.54 -32.19 -15.98
CA TYR A 485 -4.41 -31.05 -15.66
C TYR A 485 -5.86 -31.33 -16.03
N ASP A 486 -6.78 -30.67 -15.34
CA ASP A 486 -8.21 -30.76 -15.62
C ASP A 486 -8.71 -29.50 -16.32
N PRO A 487 -9.49 -29.64 -17.40
CA PRO A 487 -10.18 -28.48 -17.98
C PRO A 487 -11.20 -27.92 -16.98
N ILE A 488 -11.24 -26.59 -16.89
CA ILE A 488 -12.33 -25.84 -16.24
C ILE A 488 -13.32 -25.38 -17.31
N TRP A 489 -12.83 -24.82 -18.42
CA TRP A 489 -13.63 -24.37 -19.54
C TRP A 489 -12.87 -24.58 -20.85
N LEU A 490 -13.49 -25.28 -21.80
CA LEU A 490 -13.13 -25.26 -23.22
C LEU A 490 -14.42 -24.96 -23.99
N PRO A 491 -14.39 -24.21 -25.11
CA PRO A 491 -15.59 -23.92 -25.91
C PRO A 491 -16.38 -25.16 -26.33
N ASP A 492 -15.71 -26.30 -26.51
CA ASP A 492 -16.28 -27.59 -26.93
C ASP A 492 -16.18 -28.67 -25.83
N LEU A 493 -16.08 -28.26 -24.56
CA LEU A 493 -15.87 -29.16 -23.43
C LEU A 493 -17.03 -30.14 -23.25
N LYS A 494 -16.73 -31.44 -23.16
CA LYS A 494 -17.74 -32.46 -22.89
C LYS A 494 -17.80 -32.77 -21.39
N PRO A 495 -18.99 -33.09 -20.84
CA PRO A 495 -19.13 -33.42 -19.41
C PRO A 495 -18.21 -34.56 -18.92
N GLY A 496 -17.91 -35.54 -19.77
CA GLY A 496 -17.05 -36.67 -19.44
C GLY A 496 -15.57 -36.31 -19.23
N GLU A 497 -15.14 -35.10 -19.59
CA GLU A 497 -13.74 -34.64 -19.48
C GLU A 497 -13.48 -33.87 -18.18
N LEU A 498 -14.55 -33.50 -17.47
CA LEU A 498 -14.47 -32.73 -16.25
C LEU A 498 -13.95 -33.58 -15.09
N ASN A 499 -13.08 -32.99 -14.27
CA ASN A 499 -12.76 -33.48 -12.94
C ASN A 499 -12.25 -34.94 -12.92
N GLN A 500 -11.36 -35.30 -13.86
CA GLN A 500 -10.89 -36.68 -14.05
C GLN A 500 -9.58 -36.96 -13.29
N ARG A 501 -8.65 -36.01 -13.29
CA ARG A 501 -7.28 -36.16 -12.79
C ARG A 501 -7.16 -35.68 -11.34
N ASN A 502 -7.40 -34.40 -11.07
CA ASN A 502 -7.39 -33.75 -9.77
C ASN A 502 -8.81 -33.73 -9.17
N ARG A 503 -9.34 -34.92 -8.85
CA ARG A 503 -10.74 -35.14 -8.49
C ARG A 503 -11.17 -34.37 -7.24
N LEU A 504 -12.16 -33.49 -7.40
CA LEU A 504 -12.93 -32.86 -6.34
C LEU A 504 -14.27 -33.60 -6.16
N PRO A 505 -14.97 -33.45 -5.01
CA PRO A 505 -16.31 -34.03 -4.84
C PRO A 505 -17.30 -33.61 -5.92
N GLU A 506 -17.22 -32.34 -6.33
CA GLU A 506 -18.04 -31.71 -7.37
C GLU A 506 -17.12 -30.86 -8.27
N PRO A 507 -17.46 -30.66 -9.56
CA PRO A 507 -16.68 -29.83 -10.47
C PRO A 507 -16.90 -28.32 -10.22
N VAL A 508 -16.81 -27.88 -8.96
CA VAL A 508 -17.18 -26.53 -8.48
C VAL A 508 -16.55 -25.38 -9.28
N TYR A 509 -15.33 -25.57 -9.79
CA TYR A 509 -14.66 -24.58 -10.64
C TYR A 509 -15.34 -24.44 -12.01
N HIS A 510 -15.69 -25.56 -12.64
CA HIS A 510 -16.39 -25.54 -13.92
C HIS A 510 -17.77 -24.91 -13.77
N GLU A 511 -18.51 -25.29 -12.73
CA GLU A 511 -19.84 -24.75 -12.44
C GLU A 511 -19.79 -23.24 -12.25
N LEU A 512 -18.86 -22.74 -11.42
CA LEU A 512 -18.72 -21.31 -11.17
C LEU A 512 -18.25 -20.54 -12.42
N TYR A 513 -17.27 -21.06 -13.16
CA TYR A 513 -16.75 -20.39 -14.37
C TYR A 513 -17.81 -20.33 -15.47
N SER A 514 -18.59 -21.41 -15.62
CA SER A 514 -19.71 -21.48 -16.56
C SER A 514 -20.83 -20.51 -16.15
N ALA A 515 -21.17 -20.45 -14.86
CA ALA A 515 -22.15 -19.50 -14.35
C ALA A 515 -21.72 -18.05 -14.55
N LEU A 516 -20.44 -17.73 -14.33
CA LEU A 516 -19.86 -16.41 -14.60
C LEU A 516 -19.87 -16.04 -16.08
N LEU A 517 -19.77 -17.01 -16.99
CA LEU A 517 -19.91 -16.80 -18.44
C LEU A 517 -21.36 -16.57 -18.87
N GLN A 518 -22.30 -17.31 -18.29
CA GLN A 518 -23.71 -17.30 -18.72
C GLN A 518 -24.51 -16.18 -18.07
N SER A 519 -24.27 -15.90 -16.80
CA SER A 519 -25.01 -14.89 -16.03
C SER A 519 -24.10 -14.20 -15.01
N PRO A 520 -23.09 -13.43 -15.46
CA PRO A 520 -22.04 -12.89 -14.61
C PRO A 520 -22.57 -12.12 -13.40
N GLN A 521 -23.51 -11.18 -13.62
CA GLN A 521 -24.00 -10.31 -12.56
C GLN A 521 -24.76 -11.07 -11.48
N SER A 522 -25.68 -11.98 -11.85
CA SER A 522 -26.43 -12.76 -10.86
C SER A 522 -25.54 -13.72 -10.09
N THR A 523 -24.58 -14.35 -10.77
CA THR A 523 -23.61 -15.27 -10.13
C THR A 523 -22.72 -14.51 -9.16
N ILE A 524 -22.22 -13.33 -9.55
CA ILE A 524 -21.50 -12.45 -8.63
C ILE A 524 -22.43 -12.12 -7.46
N ASP A 525 -23.63 -11.58 -7.66
CA ASP A 525 -24.47 -11.12 -6.54
C ASP A 525 -24.89 -12.25 -5.57
N SER A 526 -25.03 -13.50 -6.02
CA SER A 526 -25.42 -14.64 -5.18
C SER A 526 -24.27 -15.41 -4.53
N TYR A 527 -23.04 -15.31 -5.06
CA TYR A 527 -21.90 -16.09 -4.56
C TYR A 527 -21.45 -15.66 -3.16
N GLU A 528 -20.80 -16.56 -2.42
CA GLU A 528 -20.38 -16.30 -1.03
C GLU A 528 -19.29 -15.21 -0.91
N PHE A 529 -18.32 -15.18 -1.84
CA PHE A 529 -17.23 -14.21 -1.86
C PHE A 529 -17.48 -13.09 -2.88
N ASN A 530 -16.93 -11.89 -2.62
CA ASN A 530 -16.99 -10.77 -3.56
C ASN A 530 -16.11 -11.04 -4.80
N LEU A 531 -16.75 -11.48 -5.88
CA LEU A 531 -16.11 -11.74 -7.18
C LEU A 531 -16.23 -10.55 -8.15
N ARG A 532 -16.66 -9.38 -7.67
CA ARG A 532 -16.82 -8.20 -8.53
C ARG A 532 -15.48 -7.84 -9.20
N PRO A 533 -15.42 -7.69 -10.53
CA PRO A 533 -14.23 -7.25 -11.24
C PRO A 533 -13.71 -5.93 -10.65
N PRO A 534 -12.43 -5.86 -10.21
CA PRO A 534 -11.82 -4.62 -9.78
C PRO A 534 -11.52 -3.71 -11.00
N THR A 535 -11.55 -2.41 -10.76
CA THR A 535 -11.30 -1.37 -11.78
C THR A 535 -10.19 -0.45 -11.30
N ASP A 536 -9.65 0.40 -12.17
CA ASP A 536 -8.66 1.41 -11.76
C ASP A 536 -9.23 2.42 -10.73
N ASP A 537 -10.56 2.57 -10.61
CA ASP A 537 -11.21 3.36 -9.54
C ASP A 537 -11.39 2.57 -8.23
N ARG A 538 -11.34 1.24 -8.29
CA ARG A 538 -11.46 0.33 -7.14
C ARG A 538 -10.51 -0.89 -7.30
N PRO A 539 -9.19 -0.71 -7.20
CA PRO A 539 -8.19 -1.70 -7.61
C PRO A 539 -7.90 -2.75 -6.52
N TYR A 540 -8.91 -3.20 -5.77
CA TYR A 540 -8.74 -4.11 -4.63
C TYR A 540 -9.08 -5.55 -5.00
N PHE A 541 -8.14 -6.24 -5.66
CA PHE A 541 -8.33 -7.61 -6.16
C PHE A 541 -8.49 -8.65 -5.04
N TYR A 542 -7.82 -8.47 -3.89
CA TYR A 542 -7.90 -9.40 -2.76
C TYR A 542 -9.00 -9.04 -1.72
N HIS A 543 -9.93 -8.13 -2.07
CA HIS A 543 -11.09 -7.79 -1.23
C HIS A 543 -12.28 -8.72 -1.51
N PHE A 544 -12.34 -9.87 -0.82
CA PHE A 544 -13.38 -10.90 -1.01
C PHE A 544 -14.56 -10.81 -0.04
N PHE A 545 -14.55 -9.85 0.90
CA PHE A 545 -15.55 -9.75 1.96
C PHE A 545 -16.98 -9.54 1.44
N ARG A 546 -17.95 -10.19 2.08
CA ARG A 546 -19.37 -9.83 2.02
C ARG A 546 -19.99 -9.75 3.41
N TRP A 547 -20.89 -8.79 3.58
CA TRP A 547 -21.67 -8.66 4.80
C TRP A 547 -22.51 -9.90 5.14
N ALA A 548 -22.95 -10.66 4.13
CA ALA A 548 -23.69 -11.91 4.32
C ALA A 548 -22.89 -12.97 5.11
N GLN A 549 -21.56 -12.94 5.05
CA GLN A 549 -20.67 -13.88 5.74
C GLN A 549 -20.49 -13.54 7.24
N THR A 550 -20.92 -12.35 7.67
CA THR A 550 -20.65 -11.84 9.04
C THR A 550 -21.12 -12.79 10.15
N PRO A 551 -22.33 -13.39 10.12
CA PRO A 551 -22.77 -14.28 11.19
C PRO A 551 -21.89 -15.54 11.32
N GLU A 552 -21.49 -16.12 10.20
CA GLU A 552 -20.63 -17.31 10.15
C GLU A 552 -19.22 -17.00 10.65
N VAL A 553 -18.65 -15.88 10.20
CA VAL A 553 -17.37 -15.35 10.70
C VAL A 553 -17.43 -15.16 12.21
N LEU A 554 -18.46 -14.48 12.74
CA LEU A 554 -18.62 -14.26 14.18
C LEU A 554 -18.76 -15.57 14.97
N SER A 555 -19.42 -16.58 14.40
CA SER A 555 -19.58 -17.89 15.03
C SER A 555 -18.30 -18.73 15.06
N SER A 556 -17.40 -18.53 14.10
CA SER A 556 -16.12 -19.25 13.97
C SER A 556 -14.96 -18.55 14.69
N LEU A 557 -15.13 -17.30 15.14
CA LEU A 557 -14.14 -16.56 15.94
C LEU A 557 -13.70 -17.37 17.17
N GLY A 558 -12.40 -17.64 17.26
CA GLY A 558 -11.80 -18.41 18.36
C GLY A 558 -11.99 -19.93 18.28
N GLN A 559 -12.72 -20.45 17.28
CA GLN A 559 -12.93 -21.89 17.09
C GLN A 559 -12.03 -22.47 15.98
N THR A 560 -11.72 -21.67 14.95
CA THR A 560 -10.82 -22.06 13.86
C THR A 560 -9.48 -21.35 13.96
N TRP A 561 -8.41 -22.01 13.52
CA TRP A 561 -7.05 -21.45 13.50
C TRP A 561 -6.91 -20.22 12.58
N GLN A 562 -7.80 -20.06 11.60
CA GLN A 562 -7.90 -18.91 10.70
C GLN A 562 -9.38 -18.46 10.55
N PRO A 563 -9.96 -17.76 11.52
CA PRO A 563 -11.38 -17.39 11.49
C PRO A 563 -11.73 -16.25 10.53
N PHE A 564 -10.85 -15.88 9.59
CA PHE A 564 -11.00 -14.62 8.84
C PHE A 564 -11.33 -14.79 7.35
N GLY A 565 -12.32 -15.63 7.03
CA GLY A 565 -12.93 -15.77 5.69
C GLY A 565 -13.42 -14.43 5.12
N GLY A 566 -12.54 -13.67 4.45
CA GLY A 566 -12.81 -12.31 4.01
C GLY A 566 -12.94 -11.27 5.12
N SER A 567 -12.83 -11.63 6.41
CA SER A 567 -13.20 -10.75 7.52
C SER A 567 -12.17 -9.68 7.88
N GLY A 568 -11.09 -9.51 7.11
CA GLY A 568 -10.14 -8.41 7.29
C GLY A 568 -10.85 -7.05 7.33
N TYR A 569 -11.97 -6.93 6.62
CA TYR A 569 -12.85 -5.77 6.68
C TYR A 569 -13.46 -5.51 8.07
N LEU A 570 -13.79 -6.55 8.86
CA LEU A 570 -14.31 -6.36 10.22
C LEU A 570 -13.26 -5.75 11.15
N VAL A 571 -11.97 -5.95 10.88
CA VAL A 571 -10.89 -5.26 11.62
C VAL A 571 -10.95 -3.77 11.37
N LEU A 572 -11.25 -3.32 10.14
CA LEU A 572 -11.47 -1.90 9.83
C LEU A 572 -12.71 -1.35 10.54
N VAL A 573 -13.78 -2.13 10.66
CA VAL A 573 -14.99 -1.72 11.42
C VAL A 573 -14.67 -1.58 12.92
N ALA A 574 -13.95 -2.54 13.51
CA ALA A 574 -13.52 -2.48 14.90
C ALA A 574 -12.57 -1.30 15.14
N LEU A 575 -11.63 -1.07 14.21
CA LEU A 575 -10.74 0.08 14.22
C LEU A 575 -11.56 1.37 14.14
N LEU A 576 -12.52 1.50 13.22
CA LEU A 576 -13.37 2.67 13.10
C LEU A 576 -14.12 2.95 14.41
N ALA A 577 -14.70 1.92 15.02
CA ALA A 577 -15.37 2.05 16.31
C ALA A 577 -14.42 2.55 17.40
N MET A 578 -13.21 1.99 17.50
CA MET A 578 -12.19 2.43 18.44
C MET A 578 -11.76 3.88 18.18
N VAL A 579 -11.48 4.23 16.92
CA VAL A 579 -11.07 5.59 16.53
C VAL A 579 -12.17 6.60 16.76
N LEU A 580 -13.43 6.26 16.54
CA LEU A 580 -14.57 7.12 16.88
C LEU A 580 -14.67 7.36 18.39
N LEU A 581 -14.47 6.34 19.22
CA LEU A 581 -14.47 6.47 20.68
C LEU A 581 -13.32 7.37 21.16
N VAL A 582 -12.11 7.14 20.64
CA VAL A 582 -10.93 7.96 20.96
C VAL A 582 -11.14 9.39 20.46
N ALA A 583 -11.62 9.59 19.23
CA ALA A 583 -11.88 10.91 18.68
C ALA A 583 -12.93 11.67 19.50
N ALA A 584 -14.01 11.00 19.92
CA ALA A 584 -15.01 11.60 20.81
C ALA A 584 -14.38 12.05 22.13
N ALA A 585 -13.56 11.20 22.76
CA ALA A 585 -12.84 11.56 23.98
C ALA A 585 -11.91 12.78 23.76
N LEU A 586 -11.12 12.78 22.69
CA LEU A 586 -10.19 13.86 22.35
C LEU A 586 -10.92 15.19 22.06
N MET A 587 -12.13 15.15 21.50
CA MET A 587 -12.94 16.35 21.26
C MET A 587 -13.62 16.88 22.52
N ILE A 588 -14.07 15.98 23.40
CA ILE A 588 -14.85 16.34 24.59
C ILE A 588 -13.93 16.82 25.71
N LEU A 589 -12.81 16.13 25.97
CA LEU A 589 -11.92 16.40 27.11
C LEU A 589 -11.44 17.87 27.21
N PRO A 590 -10.99 18.55 26.14
CA PRO A 590 -10.59 19.95 26.23
C PRO A 590 -11.69 20.90 26.72
N SER A 591 -12.97 20.54 26.52
CA SER A 591 -14.11 21.36 26.93
C SER A 591 -14.20 21.48 28.45
N PHE A 592 -13.76 20.47 29.19
CA PHE A 592 -13.67 20.50 30.66
C PHE A 592 -12.51 21.37 31.18
N ALA A 593 -11.56 21.74 30.33
CA ALA A 593 -10.47 22.66 30.67
C ALA A 593 -10.85 24.15 30.51
N GLY A 594 -12.13 24.44 30.24
CA GLY A 594 -12.64 25.82 30.10
C GLY A 594 -12.66 26.34 28.66
N ALA A 595 -12.20 25.57 27.68
CA ALA A 595 -12.33 25.90 26.26
C ALA A 595 -13.70 25.43 25.74
N SER A 596 -14.74 26.26 25.83
CA SER A 596 -16.06 25.91 25.26
C SER A 596 -16.08 26.20 23.76
N PRO A 597 -16.13 25.18 22.87
CA PRO A 597 -16.27 25.41 21.45
C PRO A 597 -17.71 25.76 21.09
N SER A 598 -17.89 26.62 20.09
CA SER A 598 -19.21 26.83 19.49
C SER A 598 -19.57 25.65 18.57
N ALA A 599 -20.85 25.30 18.45
CA ALA A 599 -21.31 24.26 17.51
C ALA A 599 -20.82 24.49 16.06
N PRO A 600 -20.82 25.74 15.52
CA PRO A 600 -20.19 26.02 14.22
C PRO A 600 -18.69 25.78 14.19
N GLY A 601 -17.97 26.02 15.30
CA GLY A 601 -16.55 25.71 15.43
C GLY A 601 -16.29 24.22 15.37
N ILE A 602 -17.07 23.42 16.11
CA ILE A 602 -17.01 21.94 16.06
C ILE A 602 -17.17 21.45 14.64
N ALA A 603 -18.27 21.85 13.98
CA ALA A 603 -18.54 21.45 12.60
C ALA A 603 -17.40 21.87 11.65
N TYR A 604 -16.90 23.11 11.77
CA TYR A 604 -15.83 23.61 10.91
C TYR A 604 -14.53 22.82 11.03
N PHE A 605 -13.99 22.66 12.24
CA PHE A 605 -12.70 21.97 12.44
C PHE A 605 -12.80 20.45 12.22
N ALA A 606 -13.96 19.85 12.53
CA ALA A 606 -14.26 18.46 12.21
C ALA A 606 -14.26 18.21 10.69
N CYS A 607 -14.97 19.04 9.94
CA CYS A 607 -15.09 18.92 8.49
C CYS A 607 -13.76 19.10 7.75
N ILE A 608 -12.93 20.08 8.13
CA ILE A 608 -11.63 20.27 7.47
C ILE A 608 -10.63 19.16 7.84
N GLY A 609 -10.67 18.66 9.08
CA GLY A 609 -9.82 17.55 9.52
C GLY A 609 -10.13 16.26 8.77
N ALA A 610 -11.42 15.87 8.74
CA ALA A 610 -11.87 14.70 7.97
C ALA A 610 -11.65 14.89 6.46
N GLY A 611 -12.01 16.06 5.92
CA GLY A 611 -11.89 16.37 4.50
C GLY A 611 -10.46 16.28 3.97
N TYR A 612 -9.46 16.66 4.77
CA TYR A 612 -8.06 16.58 4.35
C TYR A 612 -7.63 15.13 4.07
N LEU A 613 -7.86 14.21 5.01
CA LEU A 613 -7.50 12.79 4.88
C LEU A 613 -8.38 12.04 3.87
N LEU A 614 -9.67 12.40 3.77
CA LEU A 614 -10.60 11.87 2.76
C LEU A 614 -10.21 12.22 1.31
N ILE A 615 -9.37 13.22 1.12
CA ILE A 615 -8.83 13.59 -0.19
C ILE A 615 -7.41 13.05 -0.36
N GLU A 616 -6.57 13.22 0.65
CA GLU A 616 -5.16 12.82 0.58
C GLU A 616 -4.97 11.32 0.34
N ILE A 617 -5.69 10.46 1.08
CA ILE A 617 -5.52 9.00 0.96
C ILE A 617 -5.92 8.49 -0.43
N PRO A 618 -7.12 8.79 -0.99
CA PRO A 618 -7.46 8.38 -2.35
C PRO A 618 -6.47 8.90 -3.40
N LEU A 619 -5.94 10.12 -3.22
CA LEU A 619 -4.92 10.64 -4.14
C LEU A 619 -3.61 9.85 -4.04
N ILE A 620 -3.12 9.52 -2.85
CA ILE A 620 -1.93 8.64 -2.70
C ILE A 620 -2.13 7.34 -3.49
N GLN A 621 -3.30 6.72 -3.32
CA GLN A 621 -3.64 5.45 -3.94
C GLN A 621 -3.77 5.58 -5.46
N GLN A 622 -4.42 6.62 -5.99
CA GLN A 622 -4.53 6.87 -7.43
C GLN A 622 -3.20 7.24 -8.07
N PHE A 623 -2.37 8.04 -7.40
CA PHE A 623 -1.04 8.38 -7.89
C PHE A 623 -0.06 7.20 -7.81
N THR A 624 -0.39 6.12 -7.08
CA THR A 624 0.36 4.85 -7.17
C THR A 624 0.29 4.25 -8.56
N LEU A 625 -0.85 4.38 -9.27
CA LEU A 625 -0.93 3.96 -10.67
C LEU A 625 0.01 4.78 -11.56
N LEU A 626 0.00 6.11 -11.44
CA LEU A 626 0.85 6.96 -12.30
C LEU A 626 2.33 6.86 -11.97
N LEU A 627 2.69 6.81 -10.68
CA LEU A 627 4.08 6.81 -10.22
C LEU A 627 4.64 5.41 -10.06
N ASP A 628 3.86 4.39 -10.43
CA ASP A 628 4.26 2.99 -10.57
C ASP A 628 4.75 2.31 -9.28
N ARG A 629 4.83 3.04 -8.15
CA ARG A 629 5.40 2.58 -6.88
C ARG A 629 4.68 3.22 -5.70
N PRO A 630 4.15 2.42 -4.75
CA PRO A 630 3.42 2.95 -3.58
C PRO A 630 4.26 3.92 -2.74
N ALA A 631 5.52 3.59 -2.47
CA ALA A 631 6.40 4.44 -1.66
C ALA A 631 6.71 5.78 -2.33
N LEU A 632 6.88 5.79 -3.66
CA LEU A 632 7.11 7.03 -4.41
C LEU A 632 5.83 7.88 -4.46
N ALA A 633 4.67 7.26 -4.67
CA ALA A 633 3.39 7.95 -4.69
C ALA A 633 3.07 8.60 -3.35
N LEU A 634 3.20 7.84 -2.25
CA LEU A 634 3.11 8.36 -0.89
C LEU A 634 4.02 9.58 -0.72
N ALA A 635 5.28 9.48 -1.17
CA ALA A 635 6.23 10.55 -0.97
C ALA A 635 5.94 11.82 -1.75
N VAL A 636 5.64 11.69 -3.05
CA VAL A 636 5.36 12.83 -3.91
C VAL A 636 4.08 13.53 -3.50
N VAL A 637 3.05 12.74 -3.15
CA VAL A 637 1.74 13.27 -2.74
C VAL A 637 1.86 13.99 -1.40
N LEU A 638 2.40 13.33 -0.37
CA LEU A 638 2.59 13.97 0.94
C LEU A 638 3.52 15.18 0.86
N PHE A 639 4.68 15.06 0.20
CA PHE A 639 5.60 16.17 0.04
C PHE A 639 4.92 17.38 -0.61
N THR A 640 4.24 17.17 -1.73
CA THR A 640 3.61 18.25 -2.49
C THR A 640 2.43 18.85 -1.75
N LEU A 641 1.51 18.02 -1.24
CA LEU A 641 0.33 18.50 -0.52
C LEU A 641 0.72 19.25 0.74
N LEU A 642 1.66 18.74 1.55
CA LEU A 642 2.09 19.41 2.77
C LEU A 642 2.87 20.70 2.48
N LEU A 643 3.83 20.67 1.54
CA LEU A 643 4.62 21.85 1.19
C LEU A 643 3.71 22.98 0.68
N THR A 644 2.81 22.66 -0.25
CA THR A 644 1.89 23.66 -0.82
C THR A 644 0.78 24.05 0.14
N SER A 645 0.33 23.17 1.05
CA SER A 645 -0.51 23.55 2.19
C SER A 645 0.19 24.54 3.12
N GLY A 646 1.50 24.41 3.32
CA GLY A 646 2.30 25.40 4.05
C GLY A 646 2.27 26.78 3.37
N ILE A 647 2.41 26.80 2.03
CA ILE A 647 2.27 28.01 1.22
C ILE A 647 0.85 28.59 1.34
N GLY A 648 -0.18 27.74 1.27
CA GLY A 648 -1.58 28.09 1.47
C GLY A 648 -1.85 28.75 2.83
N SER A 649 -1.30 28.16 3.90
CA SER A 649 -1.35 28.75 5.24
C SER A 649 -0.74 30.14 5.26
N TRP A 650 0.41 30.35 4.62
CA TRP A 650 1.04 31.67 4.52
C TRP A 650 0.17 32.70 3.80
N PHE A 651 -0.49 32.30 2.71
CA PHE A 651 -1.38 33.18 1.94
C PHE A 651 -2.79 33.34 2.54
N SER A 652 -3.13 32.62 3.60
CA SER A 652 -4.42 32.72 4.30
C SER A 652 -4.75 34.13 4.82
N ILE A 653 -3.75 35.02 4.93
CA ILE A 653 -3.94 36.43 5.28
C ILE A 653 -4.48 37.28 4.13
N ARG A 654 -4.19 36.90 2.87
CA ARG A 654 -4.55 37.66 1.67
C ARG A 654 -5.76 37.08 0.95
N LEU A 655 -6.01 35.79 1.10
CA LEU A 655 -7.08 35.09 0.38
C LEU A 655 -8.37 34.97 1.21
N PRO A 656 -9.55 35.20 0.61
CA PRO A 656 -10.82 35.10 1.31
C PRO A 656 -11.22 33.62 1.53
N LEU A 657 -11.36 33.23 2.80
CA LEU A 657 -11.67 31.85 3.21
C LEU A 657 -12.84 31.21 2.44
N ARG A 658 -13.96 31.94 2.27
CA ARG A 658 -15.16 31.38 1.62
C ARG A 658 -14.92 31.05 0.15
N SER A 659 -14.29 31.96 -0.58
CA SER A 659 -13.97 31.72 -2.00
C SER A 659 -12.94 30.61 -2.13
N SER A 660 -11.92 30.57 -1.26
CA SER A 660 -10.94 29.48 -1.23
C SER A 660 -11.59 28.11 -1.00
N LEU A 661 -12.54 28.00 -0.07
CA LEU A 661 -13.30 26.76 0.16
C LEU A 661 -14.21 26.41 -1.02
N ALA A 662 -14.89 27.38 -1.63
CA ALA A 662 -15.76 27.12 -2.79
C ALA A 662 -14.95 26.63 -4.00
N VAL A 663 -13.80 27.27 -4.27
CA VAL A 663 -12.87 26.84 -5.33
C VAL A 663 -12.27 25.47 -5.00
N LEU A 664 -11.94 25.20 -3.74
CA LEU A 664 -11.46 23.89 -3.30
C LEU A 664 -12.48 22.79 -3.61
N VAL A 665 -13.75 22.98 -3.22
CA VAL A 665 -14.82 22.01 -3.50
C VAL A 665 -14.96 21.78 -5.01
N ALA A 666 -15.01 22.84 -5.82
CA ALA A 666 -15.10 22.73 -7.27
C ALA A 666 -13.87 22.01 -7.87
N LEU A 667 -12.67 22.31 -7.38
CA LEU A 667 -11.43 21.70 -7.84
C LEU A 667 -11.37 20.20 -7.50
N VAL A 668 -11.78 19.80 -6.30
CA VAL A 668 -11.79 18.38 -5.89
C VAL A 668 -12.77 17.58 -6.73
N LEU A 669 -13.97 18.12 -7.01
CA LEU A 669 -14.95 17.49 -7.89
C LEU A 669 -14.43 17.39 -9.34
N LEU A 670 -13.73 18.42 -9.82
CA LEU A 670 -13.08 18.39 -11.13
C LEU A 670 -11.97 17.33 -11.19
N ILE A 671 -11.14 17.25 -10.15
CA ILE A 671 -10.08 16.23 -10.03
C ILE A 671 -10.71 14.84 -10.01
N ALA A 672 -11.76 14.59 -9.22
CA ALA A 672 -12.44 13.31 -9.17
C ALA A 672 -12.93 12.85 -10.56
N LEU A 673 -13.37 13.79 -11.41
CA LEU A 673 -13.83 13.50 -12.77
C LEU A 673 -12.68 13.28 -13.77
N VAL A 674 -11.67 14.16 -13.75
CA VAL A 674 -10.64 14.25 -14.81
C VAL A 674 -9.41 13.38 -14.52
N LEU A 675 -9.11 13.10 -13.25
CA LEU A 675 -7.87 12.44 -12.85
C LEU A 675 -7.66 11.08 -13.54
N PRO A 676 -8.66 10.18 -13.66
CA PRO A 676 -8.45 8.89 -14.31
C PRO A 676 -7.97 9.01 -15.77
N SER A 677 -8.57 9.92 -16.55
CA SER A 677 -8.15 10.19 -17.92
C SER A 677 -6.74 10.80 -17.98
N LEU A 678 -6.42 11.69 -17.03
CA LEU A 678 -5.11 12.30 -16.91
C LEU A 678 -4.02 11.26 -16.57
N MET A 679 -4.31 10.32 -15.66
CA MET A 679 -3.38 9.25 -15.31
C MET A 679 -3.10 8.36 -16.52
N ARG A 680 -4.14 7.98 -17.28
CA ARG A 680 -3.98 7.17 -18.49
C ARG A 680 -3.09 7.85 -19.54
N LEU A 681 -3.26 9.16 -19.74
CA LEU A 681 -2.42 9.96 -20.64
C LEU A 681 -0.97 10.06 -20.15
N GLY A 682 -0.76 10.12 -18.84
CA GLY A 682 0.56 10.27 -18.23
C GLY A 682 1.33 8.95 -18.05
N LEU A 683 0.67 7.79 -18.05
CA LEU A 683 1.30 6.48 -17.85
C LEU A 683 2.50 6.23 -18.79
N PRO A 684 2.43 6.52 -20.10
CA PRO A 684 3.55 6.31 -21.02
C PRO A 684 4.71 7.30 -20.81
N TRP A 685 4.51 8.41 -20.09
CA TRP A 685 5.53 9.46 -19.97
C TRP A 685 6.69 9.05 -19.06
N PRO A 686 7.92 9.53 -19.29
CA PRO A 686 9.06 9.22 -18.42
C PRO A 686 8.80 9.67 -16.99
N LEU A 687 9.46 9.03 -16.01
CA LEU A 687 9.22 9.27 -14.58
C LEU A 687 9.26 10.75 -14.20
N GLY A 688 10.24 11.51 -14.72
CA GLY A 688 10.36 12.94 -14.46
C GLY A 688 9.12 13.75 -14.88
N ALA A 689 8.53 13.44 -16.04
CA ALA A 689 7.32 14.10 -16.52
C ALA A 689 6.09 13.71 -15.67
N ARG A 690 6.01 12.46 -15.21
CA ARG A 690 4.96 11.98 -14.31
C ARG A 690 5.02 12.64 -12.93
N LEU A 691 6.22 12.84 -12.40
CA LEU A 691 6.45 13.61 -11.17
C LEU A 691 5.99 15.06 -11.31
N VAL A 692 6.31 15.71 -12.43
CA VAL A 692 5.85 17.07 -12.72
C VAL A 692 4.33 17.13 -12.85
N LEU A 693 3.71 16.18 -13.55
CA LEU A 693 2.26 16.08 -13.67
C LEU A 693 1.59 15.95 -12.30
N ALA A 694 2.10 15.04 -11.45
CA ALA A 694 1.61 14.88 -10.09
C ALA A 694 1.72 16.19 -9.29
N ALA A 695 2.89 16.85 -9.33
CA ALA A 695 3.09 18.11 -8.64
C ALA A 695 2.15 19.23 -9.14
N LEU A 696 1.91 19.33 -10.45
CA LEU A 696 1.01 20.32 -11.04
C LEU A 696 -0.45 20.13 -10.65
N VAL A 697 -0.92 18.89 -10.52
CA VAL A 697 -2.28 18.58 -10.07
C VAL A 697 -2.43 18.83 -8.57
N LEU A 698 -1.44 18.42 -7.77
CA LEU A 698 -1.51 18.45 -6.30
C LEU A 698 -1.23 19.84 -5.72
N ALA A 699 -0.36 20.64 -6.33
CA ALA A 699 0.02 21.95 -5.80
C ALA A 699 -1.14 22.94 -5.61
N PRO A 700 -2.06 23.15 -6.58
CA PRO A 700 -3.20 24.04 -6.38
C PRO A 700 -4.14 23.50 -5.29
N LEU A 701 -4.31 22.17 -5.24
CA LEU A 701 -5.13 21.50 -4.25
C LEU A 701 -4.57 21.70 -2.83
N GLY A 702 -3.30 21.39 -2.61
CA GLY A 702 -2.64 21.57 -1.32
C GLY A 702 -2.64 23.03 -0.88
N THR A 703 -2.35 23.96 -1.79
CA THR A 703 -2.44 25.41 -1.50
C THR A 703 -3.82 25.81 -0.98
N LEU A 704 -4.90 25.30 -1.59
CA LEU A 704 -6.26 25.59 -1.13
C LEU A 704 -6.61 24.85 0.17
N MET A 705 -6.13 23.63 0.38
CA MET A 705 -6.35 22.83 1.60
C MET A 705 -5.64 23.40 2.83
N GLY A 706 -4.52 24.13 2.66
CA GLY A 706 -3.79 24.79 3.76
C GLY A 706 -4.41 26.09 4.29
N ILE A 707 -5.28 26.75 3.51
CA ILE A 707 -5.91 28.03 3.88
C ILE A 707 -6.93 27.90 5.03
N PRO A 708 -7.86 26.92 5.02
CA PRO A 708 -8.95 26.82 5.99
C PRO A 708 -8.50 26.71 7.45
N PHE A 709 -7.51 25.88 7.75
CA PHE A 709 -7.09 25.68 9.15
C PHE A 709 -6.49 26.97 9.73
N ALA A 710 -5.51 27.57 9.05
CA ALA A 710 -4.90 28.84 9.46
C ALA A 710 -5.92 29.99 9.55
N SER A 711 -6.85 30.06 8.61
CA SER A 711 -7.95 31.03 8.59
C SER A 711 -8.95 30.82 9.73
N GLY A 712 -9.20 29.57 10.11
CA GLY A 712 -10.09 29.20 11.21
C GLY A 712 -9.50 29.61 12.56
N LEU A 713 -8.21 29.33 12.79
CA LEU A 713 -7.51 29.70 14.02
C LEU A 713 -7.53 31.22 14.28
N ARG A 714 -7.53 32.04 13.22
CA ARG A 714 -7.62 33.51 13.33
C ARG A 714 -9.00 34.02 13.77
N ARG A 715 -10.04 33.20 13.67
CA ARG A 715 -11.43 33.57 13.99
C ARG A 715 -11.85 33.13 15.39
N ILE A 716 -11.06 32.28 16.05
CA ILE A 716 -11.32 31.80 17.41
C ILE A 716 -10.41 32.48 18.44
N GLY A 717 -10.77 32.40 19.72
CA GLY A 717 -9.94 32.91 20.80
C GLY A 717 -8.66 32.07 20.99
N ARG A 718 -7.61 32.66 21.58
CA ARG A 718 -6.34 31.94 21.84
C ARG A 718 -6.53 30.70 22.71
N SER A 719 -7.43 30.78 23.69
CA SER A 719 -7.80 29.67 24.57
C SER A 719 -8.48 28.49 23.85
N GLN A 720 -9.02 28.72 22.64
CA GLN A 720 -9.71 27.70 21.84
C GLN A 720 -8.79 27.02 20.82
N ILE A 721 -7.56 27.53 20.60
CA ILE A 721 -6.60 26.95 19.65
C ILE A 721 -6.22 25.50 20.02
N PRO A 722 -5.91 25.16 21.29
CA PRO A 722 -5.62 23.78 21.68
C PRO A 722 -6.77 22.80 21.38
N TRP A 723 -8.01 23.22 21.63
CA TRP A 723 -9.19 22.43 21.28
C TRP A 723 -9.34 22.26 19.76
N ALA A 724 -9.17 23.34 18.98
CA ALA A 724 -9.27 23.27 17.52
C ALA A 724 -8.21 22.36 16.90
N TRP A 725 -6.98 22.38 17.45
CA TRP A 725 -5.90 21.45 17.08
C TRP A 725 -6.28 20.00 17.40
N SER A 726 -6.83 19.75 18.60
CA SER A 726 -7.26 18.41 19.01
C SER A 726 -8.42 17.88 18.18
N ALA A 727 -9.47 18.68 17.96
CA ALA A 727 -10.64 18.29 17.18
C ALA A 727 -10.29 18.02 15.71
N ASN A 728 -9.43 18.86 15.11
CA ASN A 728 -8.96 18.64 13.75
C ASN A 728 -8.22 17.30 13.62
N GLY A 729 -7.24 17.04 14.49
CA GLY A 729 -6.51 15.77 14.46
C GLY A 729 -7.41 14.56 14.74
N ALA A 730 -8.31 14.65 15.73
CA ALA A 730 -9.24 13.57 16.04
C ALA A 730 -10.09 13.15 14.83
N LEU A 731 -10.65 14.12 14.09
CA LEU A 731 -11.43 13.83 12.89
C LEU A 731 -10.60 13.48 11.68
N SER A 732 -9.35 13.94 11.57
CA SER A 732 -8.43 13.45 10.55
C SER A 732 -8.13 11.95 10.76
N GLY A 733 -7.95 11.49 12.01
CA GLY A 733 -7.80 10.07 12.32
C GLY A 733 -9.01 9.23 11.90
N VAL A 734 -10.23 9.70 12.18
CA VAL A 734 -11.48 9.06 11.69
C VAL A 734 -11.53 9.08 10.16
N GLY A 735 -11.26 10.25 9.55
CA GLY A 735 -11.27 10.45 8.11
C GLY A 735 -10.32 9.51 7.38
N GLY A 736 -9.18 9.17 7.97
CA GLY A 736 -8.23 8.22 7.41
C GLY A 736 -8.80 6.80 7.27
N VAL A 737 -9.42 6.29 8.34
CA VAL A 737 -10.06 4.96 8.33
C VAL A 737 -11.27 4.94 7.39
N VAL A 738 -12.10 5.98 7.45
CA VAL A 738 -13.26 6.12 6.56
C VAL A 738 -12.83 6.21 5.09
N ALA A 739 -11.75 6.91 4.77
CA ALA A 739 -11.22 6.98 3.41
C ALA A 739 -10.90 5.58 2.87
N ALA A 740 -10.14 4.77 3.61
CA ALA A 740 -9.82 3.40 3.20
C ALA A 740 -11.07 2.53 3.02
N MET A 741 -12.05 2.63 3.92
CA MET A 741 -13.31 1.88 3.76
C MET A 741 -14.10 2.32 2.51
N LEU A 742 -14.15 3.64 2.25
CA LEU A 742 -14.84 4.18 1.08
C LEU A 742 -14.16 3.74 -0.23
N THR A 743 -12.83 3.79 -0.29
CA THR A 743 -12.11 3.39 -1.51
C THR A 743 -12.26 1.89 -1.78
N LEU A 744 -12.26 1.05 -0.73
CA LEU A 744 -12.49 -0.39 -0.84
C LEU A 744 -13.83 -0.77 -1.46
N ASP A 745 -14.91 -0.14 -1.01
CA ASP A 745 -16.27 -0.55 -1.38
C ASP A 745 -16.84 0.27 -2.54
N LEU A 746 -16.61 1.59 -2.51
CA LEU A 746 -17.25 2.57 -3.39
C LEU A 746 -16.30 3.18 -4.43
N GLY A 747 -14.98 3.05 -4.26
CA GLY A 747 -13.97 3.56 -5.19
C GLY A 747 -13.50 5.00 -4.88
N PHE A 748 -12.43 5.41 -5.55
CA PHE A 748 -11.73 6.67 -5.29
C PHE A 748 -12.59 7.90 -5.60
N ARG A 749 -13.35 7.89 -6.70
CA ARG A 749 -14.25 9.01 -7.08
C ARG A 749 -15.24 9.37 -5.98
N ILE A 750 -15.85 8.37 -5.36
CA ILE A 750 -16.84 8.59 -4.29
C ILE A 750 -16.15 9.09 -3.02
N ALA A 751 -14.99 8.53 -2.67
CA ALA A 751 -14.19 9.00 -1.53
C ALA A 751 -13.82 10.48 -1.67
N LEU A 752 -13.30 10.89 -2.84
CA LEU A 752 -12.98 12.29 -3.14
C LEU A 752 -14.23 13.20 -3.08
N THR A 753 -15.38 12.72 -3.57
CA THR A 753 -16.64 13.46 -3.51
C THR A 753 -17.08 13.69 -2.07
N ILE A 754 -16.96 12.68 -1.19
CA ILE A 754 -17.25 12.81 0.24
C ILE A 754 -16.27 13.78 0.92
N GLY A 755 -14.99 13.76 0.54
CA GLY A 755 -14.01 14.78 0.95
C GLY A 755 -14.41 16.20 0.54
N ALA A 756 -14.90 16.39 -0.70
CA ALA A 756 -15.44 17.67 -1.16
C ALA A 756 -16.68 18.10 -0.37
N LEU A 757 -17.58 17.17 -0.04
CA LEU A 757 -18.75 17.44 0.80
C LEU A 757 -18.34 17.84 2.23
N ALA A 758 -17.26 17.28 2.77
CA ALA A 758 -16.72 17.72 4.06
C ALA A 758 -16.26 19.19 4.00
N TYR A 759 -15.51 19.59 2.96
CA TYR A 759 -15.13 21.00 2.77
C TYR A 759 -16.32 21.93 2.48
N LEU A 760 -17.39 21.43 1.83
CA LEU A 760 -18.65 22.15 1.70
C LEU A 760 -19.32 22.36 3.07
N GLY A 761 -19.32 21.34 3.94
CA GLY A 761 -19.76 21.46 5.33
C GLY A 761 -18.99 22.54 6.10
N ALA A 762 -17.66 22.58 5.93
CA ALA A 762 -16.83 23.65 6.48
C ALA A 762 -17.22 25.03 5.93
N LEU A 763 -17.45 25.15 4.62
CA LEU A 763 -17.92 26.40 3.98
C LEU A 763 -19.22 26.90 4.60
N LEU A 764 -20.19 26.02 4.83
CA LEU A 764 -21.47 26.38 5.46
C LEU A 764 -21.27 26.82 6.91
N ALA A 765 -20.40 26.13 7.67
CA ALA A 765 -20.07 26.47 9.05
C ALA A 765 -19.38 27.84 9.18
N THR A 766 -18.60 28.28 8.17
CA THR A 766 -17.94 29.61 8.19
C THR A 766 -18.92 30.77 8.33
N ARG A 767 -20.20 30.60 7.97
CA ARG A 767 -21.21 31.67 8.10
C ARG A 767 -21.51 32.04 9.55
N ARG A 768 -21.34 31.08 10.45
CA ARG A 768 -21.66 31.19 11.87
C ARG A 768 -20.43 31.13 12.77
N LEU A 769 -19.24 30.97 12.20
CA LEU A 769 -17.97 31.06 12.90
C LEU A 769 -17.72 32.54 13.23
N ALA A 770 -18.00 32.93 14.47
CA ALA A 770 -17.86 34.31 14.94
C ALA A 770 -16.45 34.86 14.65
N ALA A 771 -16.33 36.14 14.30
CA ALA A 771 -15.06 36.83 14.41
C ALA A 771 -14.82 37.13 15.89
N ALA A 772 -13.83 36.49 16.52
CA ALA A 772 -13.49 36.76 17.91
C ALA A 772 -13.31 38.28 18.15
N ARG A 773 -14.07 38.82 19.10
CA ARG A 773 -13.74 40.10 19.74
C ARG A 773 -12.40 39.90 20.45
N ALA A 774 -11.47 40.82 20.24
CA ALA A 774 -10.15 40.76 20.86
C ALA A 774 -10.31 40.65 22.40
N ASP A 775 -9.65 39.65 22.99
CA ASP A 775 -9.48 39.62 24.45
C ASP A 775 -8.78 40.93 24.88
N PRO A 776 -9.24 41.59 25.96
CA PRO A 776 -8.55 42.77 26.47
C PRO A 776 -7.10 42.41 26.85
N PRO A 777 -6.14 43.33 26.67
CA PRO A 777 -4.76 43.07 27.02
C PRO A 777 -4.66 42.70 28.50
N SER A 778 -4.09 41.53 28.79
CA SER A 778 -3.73 41.12 30.13
C SER A 778 -2.66 42.07 30.67
N THR A 779 -3.03 42.89 31.64
CA THR A 779 -2.13 43.67 32.49
C THR A 779 -1.31 42.77 33.38
#